data_AF-A0A3N5JW34-F1
#
_entry.id   AF-A0A3N5JW34-F1
#
_cell.length_a   1.000
_cell.length_b   1.000
_cell.length_c   1.000
_cell.angle_alpha   90.00
_cell.angle_beta   90.00
_cell.angle_gamma   90.00
#
_symmetry.space_group_name_H-M   'P 1'
#
loop_
_entity.id
_entity.type
_entity.pdbx_description
1 polymer ?
#
loop_
_entity_poly.entity_id
_entity_poly.type
_entity_poly.pdbx_seq_one_letter_code
_entity_poly.pdbx_strand_id
1 'polypeptide(L)'
;MQSHNSVERSEDLRIDYPTAPGSGVQQLDVTLIRPTNYTDDGYPIKTRIGVIRSNTLTQIGTLVHDLVNEPFLSGISLHIRKIDEAIEWVPVKEIVNRSKVSGVKSIVMLVGVQTNQFPRALDIASKFLPHGIPVLIGGFHVSGMLAMIGVTDDLKAAMSEGITLVAGEVEGGRLSAVVEDVLKDKAQPLYNFLNPTPDLLHVPIPHITKDEFDNFASRFTTIDTGRGCVFNCDFCTIINVQGRTMRYREPQQVVDFVRQSYLEAGVSHSFFTDDNTARNPKWRELFSKLTGLREEEKIPFTFMMQSDLAARKMPGGDFFELAARAGCNQVFFGVESVNRENLRSKDKFQNQVSEYKDLVAHCHSLGITCHAGYILGLPFDTPESIKEDVAELQRMMFDSASFYILSPLPGSKDHQRWWQEKRWMHEDFNMYDSAHVAVKPERMSSDELLEAYRNTWEQFYSTRHMVNILKIWRHDSHCYKEKLAFFMWYLYASRIERLHPMNCGFWTVRRRNDRRSGLAHEAMIPFWWNRLKVITARLVGMAKLFFQLEDVWLRSRAKSKIEEGLFELIVKTKQGVMDWRDVKEKELVGYYRKLQAEIPEIRVPSVVQLWLRKRNPFAQAFSRTYVRRIWHHWYFHLWNPLKWIEVWLFEGVNGIRFLQHLLGNDSDHESTSFSSPLRMEE
;
A
#
# COMPACT_ATOMS: atom_id res chain seq x y z
N MET A 1 32.79 -0.51 -18.58
CA MET A 1 33.93 -0.29 -17.67
C MET A 1 34.13 1.21 -17.55
N GLN A 2 33.42 1.84 -16.63
CA GLN A 2 33.72 3.12 -15.99
C GLN A 2 32.73 3.23 -14.83
N SER A 3 33.28 3.19 -13.62
CA SER A 3 32.58 3.20 -12.34
C SER A 3 32.11 4.61 -12.03
N HIS A 4 30.81 4.85 -12.08
CA HIS A 4 30.22 5.99 -11.37
C HIS A 4 29.97 5.58 -9.92
N ASN A 5 30.88 6.00 -9.04
CA ASN A 5 30.64 6.11 -7.62
C ASN A 5 29.56 7.17 -7.40
N SER A 6 28.31 6.77 -7.20
CA SER A 6 27.26 7.65 -6.68
C SER A 6 27.31 7.60 -5.14
N VAL A 7 28.16 8.46 -4.57
CA VAL A 7 28.09 8.88 -3.17
C VAL A 7 27.73 10.35 -3.21
N GLU A 8 26.43 10.63 -3.19
CA GLU A 8 25.78 11.89 -2.83
C GLU A 8 24.31 11.74 -3.20
N ARG A 9 23.41 11.75 -2.20
CA ARG A 9 22.01 12.23 -2.26
C ARG A 9 21.19 11.71 -1.06
N SER A 10 21.24 12.48 0.01
CA SER A 10 20.06 12.90 0.78
C SER A 10 20.23 14.42 0.87
N GLU A 11 19.30 15.23 0.37
CA GLU A 11 19.44 16.69 0.50
C GLU A 11 19.34 17.07 1.99
N ASP A 12 20.49 17.49 2.51
CA ASP A 12 20.67 18.08 3.82
C ASP A 12 20.02 19.48 3.78
N LEU A 13 18.86 19.65 4.41
CA LEU A 13 18.36 21.00 4.72
C LEU A 13 19.34 21.62 5.72
N ARG A 14 20.19 22.52 5.23
CA ARG A 14 21.14 23.29 6.02
C ARG A 14 20.67 24.74 6.05
N ILE A 15 20.23 25.20 7.22
CA ILE A 15 19.85 26.58 7.44
C ILE A 15 20.97 27.23 8.26
N ASP A 16 21.81 28.04 7.61
CA ASP A 16 22.90 28.76 8.27
C ASP A 16 22.40 30.14 8.79
N TYR A 17 22.66 30.44 10.08
CA TYR A 17 22.39 31.75 10.69
C TYR A 17 23.65 32.30 11.40
N PRO A 18 23.80 33.63 11.55
CA PRO A 18 24.94 34.24 12.23
C PRO A 18 24.98 33.89 13.73
N THR A 19 26.15 33.49 14.21
CA THR A 19 26.39 32.95 15.55
C THR A 19 26.42 34.05 16.63
N ALA A 20 25.73 33.80 17.75
CA ALA A 20 25.97 34.47 19.03
C ALA A 20 26.57 33.47 20.03
N PRO A 21 27.56 33.86 20.85
CA PRO A 21 28.27 32.94 21.73
C PRO A 21 27.45 32.68 23.01
N GLY A 22 26.90 31.47 23.14
CA GLY A 22 26.05 31.16 24.30
C GLY A 22 25.60 29.71 24.45
N SER A 23 26.31 28.72 23.92
CA SER A 23 26.19 27.30 24.30
C SER A 23 27.34 26.54 23.64
N GLY A 24 27.86 25.46 24.26
CA GLY A 24 28.89 24.62 23.64
C GLY A 24 28.40 23.91 22.35
N VAL A 25 27.08 23.87 22.14
CA VAL A 25 26.43 23.32 20.94
C VAL A 25 26.13 24.46 19.97
N GLN A 26 26.64 24.33 18.74
CA GLN A 26 26.42 25.24 17.63
C GLN A 26 25.44 24.67 16.60
N GLN A 27 25.30 23.33 16.56
CA GLN A 27 24.43 22.62 15.63
C GLN A 27 23.78 21.41 16.30
N LEU A 28 22.49 21.24 16.04
CA LEU A 28 21.70 20.07 16.39
C LEU A 28 21.42 19.23 15.15
N ASP A 29 21.88 17.99 15.13
CA ASP A 29 21.59 17.01 14.09
C ASP A 29 20.55 16.00 14.56
N VAL A 30 19.39 15.95 13.90
CA VAL A 30 18.32 15.00 14.20
C VAL A 30 18.19 13.99 13.06
N THR A 31 18.45 12.71 13.35
CA THR A 31 18.22 11.62 12.41
C THR A 31 16.94 10.88 12.78
N LEU A 32 15.92 10.99 11.92
CA LEU A 32 14.67 10.25 12.00
C LEU A 32 14.80 8.96 11.19
N ILE A 33 14.53 7.81 11.81
CA ILE A 33 14.61 6.50 11.17
C ILE A 33 13.28 5.78 11.35
N ARG A 34 12.63 5.41 10.25
CA ARG A 34 11.55 4.41 10.27
C ARG A 34 12.17 3.04 10.05
N PRO A 35 12.26 2.19 11.08
CA PRO A 35 12.83 0.85 10.93
C PRO A 35 11.94 -0.02 10.04
N THR A 36 12.55 -1.01 9.37
CA THR A 36 11.83 -2.11 8.75
C THR A 36 11.72 -3.29 9.73
N ASN A 37 11.09 -4.40 9.34
CA ASN A 37 11.13 -5.66 10.08
C ASN A 37 12.04 -6.70 9.38
N TYR A 38 12.23 -7.85 9.99
CA TYR A 38 13.07 -8.92 9.45
C TYR A 38 12.26 -9.94 8.64
N THR A 39 12.87 -10.47 7.59
CA THR A 39 12.48 -11.74 6.98
C THR A 39 12.76 -12.91 7.92
N ASP A 40 12.14 -14.07 7.67
CA ASP A 40 12.29 -15.28 8.49
C ASP A 40 13.74 -15.76 8.64
N ASP A 41 14.58 -15.50 7.63
CA ASP A 41 16.01 -15.82 7.66
C ASP A 41 16.89 -14.73 8.30
N GLY A 42 16.25 -13.67 8.82
CA GLY A 42 16.87 -12.64 9.66
C GLY A 42 17.46 -11.45 8.91
N TYR A 43 17.06 -11.18 7.68
CA TYR A 43 17.51 -10.00 6.94
C TYR A 43 16.46 -8.89 7.00
N PRO A 44 16.85 -7.61 7.14
CA PRO A 44 15.92 -6.50 7.07
C PRO A 44 15.17 -6.51 5.73
N ILE A 45 13.85 -6.34 5.76
CA ILE A 45 13.03 -6.25 4.56
C ILE A 45 13.32 -4.91 3.90
N LYS A 46 14.03 -4.96 2.78
CA LYS A 46 14.48 -3.79 2.04
C LYS A 46 14.22 -3.93 0.56
N THR A 47 13.79 -2.86 -0.06
CA THR A 47 13.49 -2.74 -1.49
C THR A 47 14.27 -1.60 -2.12
N ARG A 48 14.48 -1.65 -3.45
CA ARG A 48 15.09 -0.51 -4.17
C ARG A 48 14.07 0.55 -4.54
N ILE A 49 12.82 0.14 -4.76
CA ILE A 49 11.76 1.02 -5.21
C ILE A 49 10.60 0.85 -4.24
N GLY A 50 10.31 1.88 -3.45
CA GLY A 50 9.14 1.95 -2.59
C GLY A 50 7.84 2.17 -3.37
N VAL A 51 6.70 1.93 -2.73
CA VAL A 51 5.37 2.18 -3.32
C VAL A 51 4.64 3.30 -2.61
N ILE A 52 4.69 3.31 -1.27
CA ILE A 52 4.02 4.29 -0.42
C ILE A 52 5.04 4.90 0.52
N ARG A 53 5.03 6.22 0.67
CA ARG A 53 5.90 6.91 1.63
C ARG A 53 5.37 6.79 3.05
N SER A 54 6.27 6.93 4.02
CA SER A 54 5.93 6.94 5.43
C SER A 54 5.31 8.27 5.86
N ASN A 55 4.01 8.27 6.19
CA ASN A 55 3.36 9.44 6.79
C ASN A 55 4.11 9.89 8.05
N THR A 56 4.52 8.96 8.91
CA THR A 56 5.20 9.27 10.17
C THR A 56 6.51 10.03 9.96
N LEU A 57 7.32 9.64 8.96
CA LEU A 57 8.56 10.37 8.67
C LEU A 57 8.28 11.80 8.20
N THR A 58 7.23 11.98 7.39
CA THR A 58 6.81 13.32 6.96
C THR A 58 6.33 14.14 8.16
N GLN A 59 5.39 13.61 8.97
CA GLN A 59 4.82 14.33 10.12
C GLN A 59 5.89 14.70 11.17
N ILE A 60 6.68 13.72 11.63
CA ILE A 60 7.71 13.99 12.63
C ILE A 60 8.83 14.86 12.05
N GLY A 61 9.17 14.68 10.77
CA GLY A 61 10.13 15.56 10.08
C GLY A 61 9.68 17.02 10.11
N THR A 62 8.40 17.29 9.87
CA THR A 62 7.83 18.64 9.95
C THR A 62 7.82 19.16 11.39
N LEU A 63 7.48 18.33 12.39
CA LEU A 63 7.56 18.75 13.79
C LEU A 63 8.99 19.08 14.24
N VAL A 64 9.99 18.30 13.79
CA VAL A 64 11.40 18.60 14.04
C VAL A 64 11.79 19.90 13.34
N HIS A 65 11.37 20.11 12.09
CA HIS A 65 11.62 21.36 11.37
C HIS A 65 11.05 22.57 12.10
N ASP A 66 9.86 22.45 12.70
CA ASP A 66 9.21 23.54 13.44
C ASP A 66 9.99 23.96 14.70
N LEU A 67 10.92 23.12 15.20
CA LEU A 67 11.78 23.46 16.33
C LEU A 67 12.67 24.68 16.07
N VAL A 68 12.93 25.06 14.82
CA VAL A 68 13.69 26.29 14.51
C VAL A 68 13.05 27.54 15.09
N ASN A 69 11.75 27.50 15.40
CA ASN A 69 11.00 28.58 16.02
C ASN A 69 11.11 28.59 17.55
N GLU A 70 11.74 27.58 18.17
CA GLU A 70 11.82 27.43 19.62
C GLU A 70 12.95 28.26 20.24
N PRO A 71 12.72 28.94 21.38
CA PRO A 71 13.73 29.79 22.01
C PRO A 71 15.04 29.06 22.37
N PHE A 72 14.97 27.78 22.72
CA PHE A 72 16.15 27.00 23.10
C PHE A 72 17.05 26.63 21.91
N LEU A 73 16.58 26.77 20.66
CA LEU A 73 17.39 26.63 19.45
C LEU A 73 17.92 27.98 18.93
N SER A 74 17.65 29.10 19.62
CA SER A 74 18.18 30.40 19.21
C SER A 74 19.70 30.39 19.11
N GLY A 75 20.23 30.55 17.89
CA GLY A 75 21.67 30.52 17.60
C GLY A 75 22.27 29.13 17.40
N ILE A 76 21.45 28.07 17.38
CA ILE A 76 21.83 26.69 17.05
C ILE A 76 21.26 26.34 15.68
N SER A 77 22.09 25.90 14.74
CA SER A 77 21.59 25.41 13.44
C SER A 77 20.94 24.04 13.59
N LEU A 78 19.85 23.80 12.87
CA LEU A 78 19.15 22.51 12.86
C LEU A 78 19.41 21.79 11.54
N HIS A 79 19.80 20.52 11.63
CA HIS A 79 19.90 19.62 10.50
C HIS A 79 19.01 18.40 10.73
N ILE A 80 18.28 18.01 9.69
CA ILE A 80 17.30 16.92 9.75
C ILE A 80 17.62 15.91 8.66
N ARG A 81 17.72 14.64 9.04
CA ARG A 81 17.82 13.52 8.12
C ARG A 81 16.65 12.57 8.34
N LYS A 82 15.91 12.26 7.28
CA LYS A 82 14.78 11.32 7.29
C LYS A 82 15.17 10.05 6.56
N ILE A 83 15.06 8.90 7.23
CA ILE A 83 15.48 7.60 6.71
C ILE A 83 14.33 6.61 6.78
N ASP A 84 13.85 6.16 5.62
CA ASP A 84 12.98 4.97 5.53
C ASP A 84 13.84 3.73 5.28
N GLU A 85 14.07 2.92 6.31
CA GLU A 85 14.96 1.77 6.21
C GLU A 85 14.48 0.74 5.17
N ALA A 86 13.17 0.71 4.87
CA ALA A 86 12.63 -0.16 3.83
C ALA A 86 13.15 0.17 2.42
N ILE A 87 13.74 1.36 2.21
CA ILE A 87 14.20 1.86 0.91
C ILE A 87 15.67 2.26 0.95
N GLU A 88 16.14 2.91 2.01
CA GLU A 88 17.53 3.39 2.16
C GLU A 88 18.26 2.84 3.39
N TRP A 89 19.58 2.66 3.29
CA TRP A 89 20.35 2.03 4.37
C TRP A 89 20.71 3.06 5.42
N VAL A 90 20.54 2.72 6.70
CA VAL A 90 20.97 3.58 7.81
C VAL A 90 22.50 3.76 7.74
N PRO A 91 23.02 4.99 7.51
CA PRO A 91 24.45 5.24 7.34
C PRO A 91 25.12 5.42 8.71
N VAL A 92 25.15 4.34 9.51
CA VAL A 92 25.63 4.36 10.91
C VAL A 92 26.98 5.06 11.07
N LYS A 93 27.95 4.72 10.23
CA LYS A 93 29.31 5.32 10.30
C LYS A 93 29.30 6.83 10.07
N GLU A 94 28.46 7.29 9.15
CA GLU A 94 28.37 8.72 8.82
C GLU A 94 27.77 9.50 9.98
N ILE A 95 26.64 9.02 10.53
CA ILE A 95 25.96 9.62 11.69
C ILE A 95 26.91 9.68 12.89
N VAL A 96 27.63 8.59 13.18
CA VAL A 96 28.61 8.52 14.28
C VAL A 96 29.83 9.43 14.05
N ASN A 97 30.28 9.61 12.82
CA ASN A 97 31.37 10.53 12.53
C ASN A 97 30.93 11.98 12.70
N ARG A 98 29.70 12.30 12.30
CA ARG A 98 29.12 13.63 12.44
C ARG A 98 28.92 14.02 13.90
N SER A 99 28.48 13.08 14.75
CA SER A 99 28.32 13.31 16.18
C SER A 99 29.63 13.58 16.95
N LYS A 100 30.79 13.38 16.31
CA LYS A 100 32.11 13.66 16.90
C LYS A 100 32.65 15.04 16.52
N VAL A 101 31.97 15.77 15.63
CA VAL A 101 32.37 17.11 15.23
C VAL A 101 32.15 18.07 16.41
N SER A 102 33.14 18.89 16.72
CA SER A 102 33.05 19.86 17.82
C SER A 102 31.88 20.82 17.60
N GLY A 103 31.05 21.02 18.63
CA GLY A 103 29.86 21.87 18.56
C GLY A 103 28.62 21.20 17.98
N VAL A 104 28.69 19.95 17.54
CA VAL A 104 27.53 19.19 17.04
C VAL A 104 26.95 18.31 18.15
N LYS A 105 25.64 18.42 18.40
CA LYS A 105 24.87 17.45 19.20
C LYS A 105 24.01 16.63 18.25
N SER A 106 24.14 15.31 18.26
CA SER A 106 23.31 14.42 17.42
C SER A 106 22.26 13.69 18.25
N ILE A 107 21.08 13.49 17.67
CA ILE A 107 19.97 12.70 18.22
C ILE A 107 19.51 11.70 17.16
N VAL A 108 19.28 10.44 17.55
CA VAL A 108 18.65 9.43 16.70
C VAL A 108 17.26 9.12 17.23
N MET A 109 16.24 9.26 16.40
CA MET A 109 14.85 8.95 16.74
C MET A 109 14.33 7.84 15.82
N LEU A 110 14.00 6.70 16.40
CA LEU A 110 13.30 5.61 15.73
C LEU A 110 11.81 5.85 15.86
N VAL A 111 11.18 6.23 14.74
CA VAL A 111 9.82 6.79 14.71
C VAL A 111 8.82 5.83 14.07
N GLY A 112 7.58 5.86 14.59
CA GLY A 112 6.49 5.04 14.06
C GLY A 112 6.71 3.55 14.23
N VAL A 113 7.50 3.14 15.24
CA VAL A 113 7.88 1.74 15.44
C VAL A 113 6.65 0.89 15.80
N GLN A 114 6.30 0.02 14.87
CA GLN A 114 5.29 -1.02 15.07
C GLN A 114 5.89 -2.24 15.78
N THR A 115 5.04 -3.12 16.30
CA THR A 115 5.49 -4.28 17.09
C THR A 115 6.46 -5.19 16.34
N ASN A 116 6.18 -5.52 15.09
CA ASN A 116 7.10 -6.29 14.23
C ASN A 116 8.42 -5.58 13.91
N GLN A 117 8.48 -4.26 14.03
CA GLN A 117 9.68 -3.47 13.78
C GLN A 117 10.50 -3.24 15.05
N PHE A 118 9.92 -3.47 16.24
CA PHE A 118 10.59 -3.20 17.51
C PHE A 118 11.91 -3.96 17.68
N PRO A 119 12.03 -5.25 17.32
CA PRO A 119 13.33 -5.94 17.36
C PRO A 119 14.39 -5.28 16.47
N ARG A 120 14.01 -4.80 15.27
CA ARG A 120 14.93 -4.08 14.39
C ARG A 120 15.30 -2.71 14.94
N ALA A 121 14.36 -2.02 15.57
CA ALA A 121 14.59 -0.74 16.23
C ALA A 121 15.68 -0.87 17.30
N LEU A 122 15.63 -1.90 18.15
CA LEU A 122 16.66 -2.19 19.16
C LEU A 122 18.03 -2.49 18.50
N ASP A 123 18.06 -3.28 17.43
CA ASP A 123 19.28 -3.58 16.69
C ASP A 123 19.92 -2.35 16.02
N ILE A 124 19.12 -1.35 15.65
CA ILE A 124 19.63 -0.07 15.16
C ILE A 124 20.13 0.78 16.32
N ALA A 125 19.37 0.87 17.41
CA ALA A 125 19.71 1.64 18.60
C ALA A 125 21.06 1.23 19.19
N SER A 126 21.31 -0.08 19.32
CA SER A 126 22.56 -0.64 19.87
C SER A 126 23.82 -0.22 19.10
N LYS A 127 23.70 0.26 17.85
CA LYS A 127 24.82 0.77 17.05
C LYS A 127 25.21 2.21 17.39
N PHE A 128 24.34 2.97 18.05
CA PHE A 128 24.55 4.38 18.37
C PHE A 128 24.83 4.62 19.86
N LEU A 129 24.24 3.82 20.75
CA LEU A 129 24.42 3.93 22.20
C LEU A 129 25.90 3.91 22.65
N PRO A 130 26.79 3.04 22.12
CA PRO A 130 28.21 3.03 22.51
C PRO A 130 28.99 4.31 22.12
N HIS A 131 28.40 5.15 21.28
CA HIS A 131 28.98 6.42 20.85
C HIS A 131 28.42 7.62 21.62
N GLY A 132 27.61 7.39 22.66
CA GLY A 132 27.03 8.45 23.49
C GLY A 132 25.98 9.28 22.77
N ILE A 133 25.42 8.78 21.66
CA ILE A 133 24.35 9.45 20.92
C ILE A 133 23.01 9.08 21.58
N PRO A 134 22.21 10.06 22.05
CA PRO A 134 20.87 9.81 22.54
C PRO A 134 20.00 9.10 21.49
N VAL A 135 19.39 7.98 21.88
CA VAL A 135 18.48 7.22 21.02
C VAL A 135 17.08 7.19 21.63
N LEU A 136 16.10 7.62 20.85
CA LEU A 136 14.70 7.61 21.22
C LEU A 136 13.94 6.57 20.39
N ILE A 137 13.02 5.82 21.01
CA ILE A 137 12.11 4.91 20.30
C ILE A 137 10.66 5.30 20.63
N GLY A 138 9.88 5.60 19.60
CA GLY A 138 8.45 5.90 19.73
C GLY A 138 7.62 5.21 18.65
N GLY A 139 6.32 5.10 18.91
CA GLY A 139 5.36 4.48 17.99
C GLY A 139 4.34 3.61 18.69
N PHE A 140 3.61 2.83 17.90
CA PHE A 140 2.49 2.02 18.36
C PHE A 140 2.90 0.91 19.33
N HIS A 141 4.11 0.35 19.21
CA HIS A 141 4.54 -0.71 20.12
C HIS A 141 4.63 -0.22 21.57
N VAL A 142 5.46 0.80 21.82
CA VAL A 142 5.65 1.42 23.14
C VAL A 142 4.33 1.98 23.68
N SER A 143 3.59 2.70 22.83
CA SER A 143 2.32 3.31 23.21
C SER A 143 1.27 2.26 23.57
N GLY A 144 1.14 1.20 22.77
CA GLY A 144 0.15 0.15 22.97
C GLY A 144 0.44 -0.71 24.21
N MET A 145 1.72 -1.02 24.48
CA MET A 145 2.11 -1.71 25.71
C MET A 145 1.72 -0.90 26.94
N LEU A 146 2.10 0.39 27.00
CA LEU A 146 1.82 1.24 28.14
C LEU A 146 0.34 1.56 28.33
N ALA A 147 -0.42 1.68 27.24
CA ALA A 147 -1.84 1.97 27.29
C ALA A 147 -2.67 0.84 27.92
N MET A 148 -2.27 -0.42 27.71
CA MET A 148 -3.11 -1.58 28.04
C MET A 148 -2.50 -2.53 29.07
N ILE A 149 -1.18 -2.57 29.23
CA ILE A 149 -0.48 -3.51 30.13
C ILE A 149 0.39 -2.75 31.15
N GLY A 150 1.18 -1.79 30.68
CA GLY A 150 2.16 -1.06 31.49
C GLY A 150 3.59 -1.32 31.03
N VAL A 151 4.56 -1.13 31.92
CA VAL A 151 5.99 -1.30 31.60
C VAL A 151 6.34 -2.79 31.62
N THR A 152 6.43 -3.40 30.44
CA THR A 152 6.82 -4.80 30.24
C THR A 152 8.35 -4.98 30.31
N ASP A 153 8.82 -6.23 30.40
CA ASP A 153 10.24 -6.51 30.60
C ASP A 153 11.10 -6.16 29.39
N ASP A 154 10.57 -6.25 28.17
CA ASP A 154 11.22 -5.78 26.95
C ASP A 154 11.42 -4.26 26.95
N LEU A 155 10.45 -3.49 27.45
CA LEU A 155 10.59 -2.04 27.60
C LEU A 155 11.59 -1.67 28.71
N LYS A 156 11.60 -2.42 29.83
CA LYS A 156 12.62 -2.24 30.89
C LYS A 156 14.02 -2.53 30.35
N ALA A 157 14.18 -3.61 29.59
CA ALA A 157 15.46 -3.97 28.97
C ALA A 157 15.95 -2.83 28.05
N ALA A 158 15.09 -2.33 27.17
CA ALA A 158 15.42 -1.19 26.29
C ALA A 158 15.88 0.05 27.09
N MET A 159 15.13 0.43 28.13
CA MET A 159 15.51 1.57 29.00
C MET A 159 16.83 1.32 29.73
N SER A 160 17.10 0.10 30.17
CA SER A 160 18.36 -0.25 30.86
C SER A 160 19.59 -0.19 29.95
N GLU A 161 19.40 -0.32 28.63
CA GLU A 161 20.45 -0.11 27.62
C GLU A 161 20.72 1.38 27.34
N GLY A 162 19.93 2.30 27.93
CA GLY A 162 20.05 3.74 27.72
C GLY A 162 19.15 4.30 26.60
N ILE A 163 18.16 3.53 26.15
CA ILE A 163 17.18 3.99 25.17
C ILE A 163 16.09 4.80 25.89
N THR A 164 15.79 5.99 25.38
CA THR A 164 14.61 6.77 25.82
C THR A 164 13.37 6.29 25.06
N LEU A 165 12.34 5.88 25.79
CA LEU A 165 11.06 5.49 25.20
C LEU A 165 10.09 6.67 25.16
N VAL A 166 9.34 6.81 24.07
CA VAL A 166 8.33 7.85 23.89
C VAL A 166 6.99 7.22 23.54
N ALA A 167 6.00 7.41 24.41
CA ALA A 167 4.66 6.87 24.27
C ALA A 167 3.65 7.97 23.98
N GLY A 168 2.71 7.70 23.08
CA GLY A 168 1.70 8.67 22.64
C GLY A 168 2.19 9.63 21.56
N GLU A 169 1.33 10.57 21.24
CA GLU A 169 1.52 11.60 20.22
C GLU A 169 2.39 12.76 20.75
N VAL A 170 3.30 13.25 19.91
CA VAL A 170 4.34 14.24 20.26
C VAL A 170 4.06 15.66 19.75
N GLU A 171 2.87 15.87 19.19
CA GLU A 171 2.33 17.18 18.84
C GLU A 171 2.10 18.07 20.08
N GLY A 172 1.84 19.37 19.87
CA GLY A 172 1.50 20.31 20.94
C GLY A 172 2.68 20.64 21.87
N GLY A 173 3.87 20.82 21.31
CA GLY A 173 5.09 21.19 22.06
C GLY A 173 5.78 20.03 22.81
N ARG A 174 5.24 18.80 22.72
CA ARG A 174 5.82 17.64 23.42
C ARG A 174 7.15 17.21 22.83
N LEU A 175 7.28 17.18 21.51
CA LEU A 175 8.57 16.91 20.85
C LEU A 175 9.61 17.95 21.22
N SER A 176 9.21 19.22 21.27
CA SER A 176 10.03 20.36 21.69
C SER A 176 10.58 20.16 23.11
N ALA A 177 9.72 19.81 24.07
CA ALA A 177 10.16 19.49 25.44
C ALA A 177 11.15 18.30 25.51
N VAL A 178 10.90 17.23 24.74
CA VAL A 178 11.80 16.06 24.69
C VAL A 178 13.17 16.45 24.12
N VAL A 179 13.20 17.21 23.03
CA VAL A 179 14.47 17.64 22.41
C VAL A 179 15.22 18.61 23.32
N GLU A 180 14.52 19.51 23.99
CA GLU A 180 15.12 20.43 24.96
C GLU A 180 15.78 19.68 26.13
N ASP A 181 15.13 18.65 26.67
CA ASP A 181 15.71 17.79 27.70
C ASP A 181 16.97 17.05 27.19
N VAL A 182 16.95 16.55 25.96
CA VAL A 182 18.12 15.89 25.35
C VAL A 182 19.28 16.87 25.17
N LEU A 183 19.02 18.11 24.75
CA LEU A 183 20.04 19.16 24.64
C LEU A 183 20.65 19.52 26.00
N LYS A 184 19.85 19.50 27.06
CA LYS A 184 20.27 19.80 28.43
C LYS A 184 20.86 18.60 29.18
N ASP A 185 21.01 17.44 28.51
CA ASP A 185 21.44 16.17 29.10
C ASP A 185 20.55 15.75 30.30
N LYS A 186 19.24 15.99 30.17
CA LYS A 186 18.18 15.68 31.16
C LYS A 186 17.10 14.75 30.61
N ALA A 187 17.38 14.06 29.51
CA ALA A 187 16.46 13.13 28.89
C ALA A 187 15.99 12.06 29.89
N GLN A 188 14.69 11.86 29.98
CA GLN A 188 14.10 10.82 30.82
C GLN A 188 14.16 9.45 30.12
N PRO A 189 14.23 8.33 30.87
CA PRO A 189 14.10 6.99 30.29
C PRO A 189 12.75 6.75 29.59
N LEU A 190 11.69 7.43 30.06
CA LEU A 190 10.34 7.31 29.50
C LEU A 190 9.62 8.66 29.50
N TYR A 191 9.13 9.06 28.33
CA TYR A 191 8.14 10.12 28.16
C TYR A 191 6.78 9.50 27.83
N ASN A 192 5.80 9.67 28.72
CA ASN A 192 4.45 9.11 28.52
C ASN A 192 3.43 10.21 28.25
N PHE A 193 3.04 10.35 26.99
CA PHE A 193 2.09 11.35 26.49
C PHE A 193 0.77 10.74 26.01
N LEU A 194 0.44 9.53 26.46
CA LEU A 194 -0.81 8.85 26.07
C LEU A 194 -2.06 9.65 26.48
N ASN A 195 -2.03 10.29 27.65
CA ASN A 195 -3.17 11.01 28.20
C ASN A 195 -2.76 12.38 28.77
N PRO A 196 -3.45 13.48 28.38
CA PRO A 196 -4.47 13.55 27.32
C PRO A 196 -3.85 13.42 25.92
N THR A 197 -4.64 13.07 24.91
CA THR A 197 -4.21 13.18 23.50
C THR A 197 -4.16 14.65 23.06
N PRO A 198 -3.18 15.08 22.24
CA PRO A 198 -3.07 16.48 21.81
C PRO A 198 -4.20 16.83 20.82
N ASP A 199 -4.53 18.11 20.61
CA ASP A 199 -5.37 18.48 19.46
C ASP A 199 -4.58 18.44 18.14
N LEU A 200 -5.28 18.54 17.01
CA LEU A 200 -4.69 18.54 15.67
C LEU A 200 -4.91 19.86 14.91
N LEU A 201 -5.44 20.90 15.57
CA LEU A 201 -5.86 22.13 14.90
C LEU A 201 -4.68 23.02 14.53
N HIS A 202 -3.65 23.04 15.38
CA HIS A 202 -2.48 23.90 15.23
C HIS A 202 -1.21 23.12 14.88
N VAL A 203 -1.37 21.92 14.32
CA VAL A 203 -0.23 21.11 13.89
C VAL A 203 0.32 21.68 12.57
N PRO A 204 1.65 21.83 12.44
CA PRO A 204 2.28 22.28 11.21
C PRO A 204 1.83 21.49 9.98
N ILE A 205 1.73 22.19 8.84
CA ILE A 205 1.43 21.57 7.54
C ILE A 205 2.65 20.76 7.10
N PRO A 206 2.49 19.47 6.77
CA PRO A 206 3.63 18.66 6.36
C PRO A 206 4.23 19.18 5.05
N HIS A 207 5.56 19.13 4.92
CA HIS A 207 6.25 19.61 3.72
C HIS A 207 6.90 18.45 2.96
N ILE A 208 6.83 18.51 1.63
CA ILE A 208 7.25 17.45 0.73
C ILE A 208 7.95 18.05 -0.49
N THR A 209 9.13 17.52 -0.80
CA THR A 209 9.90 17.90 -1.99
C THR A 209 9.91 16.79 -3.04
N LYS A 210 10.34 17.13 -4.26
CA LYS A 210 10.29 16.24 -5.42
C LYS A 210 11.31 15.09 -5.34
N ASP A 211 12.50 15.36 -4.82
CA ASP A 211 13.62 14.42 -4.64
C ASP A 211 13.27 13.27 -3.69
N GLU A 212 12.37 13.49 -2.73
CA GLU A 212 11.87 12.44 -1.83
C GLU A 212 11.13 11.31 -2.58
N PHE A 213 10.83 11.46 -3.87
CA PHE A 213 10.19 10.43 -4.71
C PHE A 213 11.16 9.67 -5.63
N ASP A 214 12.45 9.98 -5.64
CA ASP A 214 13.42 9.40 -6.59
C ASP A 214 13.48 7.85 -6.54
N ASN A 215 13.23 7.28 -5.36
CA ASN A 215 13.22 5.83 -5.13
C ASN A 215 11.80 5.25 -4.96
N PHE A 216 10.76 5.92 -5.47
CA PHE A 216 9.38 5.44 -5.40
C PHE A 216 8.81 5.17 -6.80
N ALA A 217 7.94 4.15 -6.90
CA ALA A 217 7.31 3.76 -8.16
C ALA A 217 6.36 4.82 -8.72
N SER A 218 5.87 5.73 -7.86
CA SER A 218 4.98 6.82 -8.24
C SER A 218 5.08 7.98 -7.24
N ARG A 219 4.53 9.14 -7.61
CA ARG A 219 4.42 10.32 -6.73
C ARG A 219 3.18 10.24 -5.85
N PHE A 220 3.11 9.17 -5.09
CA PHE A 220 2.03 8.85 -4.17
C PHE A 220 2.44 9.19 -2.75
N THR A 221 1.69 10.09 -2.09
CA THR A 221 1.97 10.49 -0.70
C THR A 221 0.81 10.15 0.24
N THR A 222 1.00 10.45 1.52
CA THR A 222 0.06 10.19 2.60
C THR A 222 -0.15 11.45 3.44
N ILE A 223 -1.36 11.63 3.98
CA ILE A 223 -1.67 12.64 4.99
C ILE A 223 -2.74 12.10 5.93
N ASP A 224 -2.69 12.47 7.20
CA ASP A 224 -3.80 12.30 8.14
C ASP A 224 -4.68 13.55 8.15
N THR A 225 -5.98 13.40 7.93
CA THR A 225 -6.99 14.46 8.07
C THR A 225 -7.62 14.46 9.46
N GLY A 226 -7.47 13.36 10.20
CA GLY A 226 -7.88 13.18 11.58
C GLY A 226 -7.31 11.91 12.21
N ARG A 227 -7.48 11.78 13.53
CA ARG A 227 -7.00 10.64 14.34
C ARG A 227 -8.00 10.24 15.41
N GLY A 228 -7.97 8.96 15.76
CA GLY A 228 -8.91 8.34 16.69
C GLY A 228 -10.06 7.62 15.98
N CYS A 229 -10.87 6.90 16.75
CA CYS A 229 -12.03 6.16 16.22
C CYS A 229 -13.13 6.02 17.27
N VAL A 230 -14.39 6.07 16.83
CA VAL A 230 -15.56 5.90 17.71
C VAL A 230 -15.93 4.42 17.94
N PHE A 231 -15.39 3.51 17.14
CA PHE A 231 -15.67 2.07 17.23
C PHE A 231 -14.76 1.35 18.22
N ASN A 232 -15.19 0.18 18.68
CA ASN A 232 -14.60 -0.50 19.84
C ASN A 232 -13.99 -1.88 19.50
N CYS A 233 -13.58 -2.08 18.25
CA CYS A 233 -13.14 -3.38 17.74
C CYS A 233 -12.01 -3.98 18.58
N ASP A 234 -12.14 -5.24 19.00
CA ASP A 234 -11.26 -5.87 20.00
C ASP A 234 -9.79 -6.02 19.56
N PHE A 235 -9.56 -6.25 18.27
CA PHE A 235 -8.23 -6.42 17.67
C PHE A 235 -7.52 -5.10 17.39
N CYS A 236 -8.24 -3.97 17.45
CA CYS A 236 -7.75 -2.68 17.01
C CYS A 236 -6.96 -1.97 18.12
N THR A 237 -5.85 -1.32 17.76
CA THR A 237 -5.00 -0.58 18.71
C THR A 237 -5.34 0.91 18.80
N ILE A 238 -6.06 1.43 17.80
CA ILE A 238 -6.26 2.87 17.58
C ILE A 238 -6.88 3.58 18.78
N ILE A 239 -7.99 3.07 19.33
CA ILE A 239 -8.72 3.77 20.39
C ILE A 239 -7.94 3.87 21.70
N ASN A 240 -7.02 2.95 21.95
CA ASN A 240 -6.22 2.91 23.18
C ASN A 240 -4.94 3.73 23.06
N VAL A 241 -4.49 4.02 21.82
CA VAL A 241 -3.28 4.82 21.56
C VAL A 241 -3.63 6.26 21.16
N GLN A 242 -4.61 6.46 20.28
CA GLN A 242 -4.99 7.77 19.70
C GLN A 242 -6.30 8.34 20.27
N GLY A 243 -7.00 7.58 21.11
CA GLY A 243 -8.22 8.00 21.78
C GLY A 243 -9.52 7.64 21.03
N ARG A 244 -10.63 7.74 21.78
CA ARG A 244 -12.00 7.43 21.32
C ARG A 244 -12.71 8.60 20.62
N THR A 245 -12.15 9.80 20.77
CA THR A 245 -12.68 11.01 20.16
C THR A 245 -11.96 11.22 18.84
N MET A 246 -12.72 11.34 17.75
CA MET A 246 -12.16 11.69 16.45
C MET A 246 -11.72 13.15 16.46
N ARG A 247 -10.40 13.37 16.49
CA ARG A 247 -9.76 14.68 16.31
C ARG A 247 -9.51 14.91 14.82
N TYR A 248 -9.40 16.16 14.40
CA TYR A 248 -9.28 16.53 13.01
C TYR A 248 -8.30 17.69 12.82
N ARG A 249 -7.66 17.72 11.65
CA ARG A 249 -6.99 18.93 11.15
C ARG A 249 -8.01 19.88 10.58
N GLU A 250 -7.68 21.16 10.56
CA GLU A 250 -8.53 22.12 9.86
C GLU A 250 -8.57 21.77 8.36
N PRO A 251 -9.75 21.64 7.74
CA PRO A 251 -9.88 21.27 6.32
C PRO A 251 -9.01 22.10 5.37
N GLN A 252 -8.81 23.38 5.69
CA GLN A 252 -7.94 24.25 4.90
C GLN A 252 -6.47 23.80 4.92
N GLN A 253 -5.95 23.30 6.04
CA GLN A 253 -4.57 22.79 6.13
C GLN A 253 -4.37 21.58 5.22
N VAL A 254 -5.37 20.70 5.12
CA VAL A 254 -5.32 19.54 4.22
C VAL A 254 -5.32 19.99 2.76
N VAL A 255 -6.15 20.98 2.40
CA VAL A 255 -6.17 21.54 1.04
C VAL A 255 -4.87 22.25 0.69
N ASP A 256 -4.31 23.03 1.62
CA ASP A 256 -3.05 23.73 1.41
C ASP A 256 -1.89 22.75 1.23
N PHE A 257 -1.86 21.67 2.03
CA PHE A 257 -0.92 20.56 1.84
C PHE A 257 -1.03 19.94 0.44
N VAL A 258 -2.26 19.62 0.00
CA VAL A 258 -2.49 19.02 -1.32
C VAL A 258 -2.04 19.97 -2.43
N ARG A 259 -2.39 21.26 -2.32
CA ARG A 259 -2.00 22.29 -3.28
C ARG A 259 -0.48 22.42 -3.36
N GLN A 260 0.21 22.56 -2.23
CA GLN A 260 1.67 22.68 -2.17
C GLN A 260 2.37 21.42 -2.71
N SER A 261 1.92 20.24 -2.29
CA SER A 261 2.48 18.96 -2.76
C SER A 261 2.33 18.79 -4.27
N TYR A 262 1.23 19.25 -4.86
CA TYR A 262 1.04 19.26 -6.31
C TYR A 262 1.99 20.25 -6.99
N LEU A 263 2.08 21.49 -6.49
CA LEU A 263 2.89 22.54 -7.12
C LEU A 263 4.40 22.25 -7.03
N GLU A 264 4.88 21.76 -5.90
CA GLU A 264 6.31 21.59 -5.62
C GLU A 264 6.83 20.20 -6.03
N ALA A 265 6.07 19.15 -5.74
CA ALA A 265 6.47 17.78 -6.00
C ALA A 265 5.73 17.12 -7.18
N GLY A 266 4.65 17.73 -7.70
CA GLY A 266 3.82 17.13 -8.75
C GLY A 266 3.03 15.93 -8.24
N VAL A 267 2.65 15.92 -6.96
CA VAL A 267 1.80 14.90 -6.35
C VAL A 267 0.36 15.14 -6.78
N SER A 268 -0.24 14.17 -7.47
CA SER A 268 -1.65 14.20 -7.88
C SER A 268 -2.53 13.14 -7.20
N HIS A 269 -1.93 12.29 -6.36
CA HIS A 269 -2.63 11.23 -5.64
C HIS A 269 -2.14 11.12 -4.20
N SER A 270 -3.07 10.96 -3.24
CA SER A 270 -2.75 10.80 -1.82
C SER A 270 -3.59 9.75 -1.11
N PHE A 271 -3.05 9.16 -0.04
CA PHE A 271 -3.80 8.31 0.88
C PHE A 271 -4.09 9.08 2.15
N PHE A 272 -5.39 9.24 2.45
CA PHE A 272 -5.85 9.74 3.73
C PHE A 272 -5.76 8.62 4.76
N THR A 273 -4.76 8.74 5.64
CA THR A 273 -4.35 7.68 6.59
C THR A 273 -5.24 7.56 7.83
N ASP A 274 -6.33 8.32 7.89
CA ASP A 274 -7.35 8.23 8.94
C ASP A 274 -7.87 6.80 9.03
N ASP A 275 -8.01 6.26 10.24
CA ASP A 275 -8.62 4.95 10.44
C ASP A 275 -10.10 4.93 10.05
N ASN A 276 -10.74 6.10 10.00
CA ASN A 276 -12.11 6.24 9.51
C ASN A 276 -12.45 7.69 9.10
N THR A 277 -12.24 8.03 7.83
CA THR A 277 -12.53 9.38 7.31
C THR A 277 -14.02 9.75 7.44
N ALA A 278 -14.94 8.79 7.37
CA ALA A 278 -16.38 9.06 7.50
C ALA A 278 -16.77 9.57 8.88
N ARG A 279 -15.97 9.27 9.93
CA ARG A 279 -16.25 9.71 11.30
C ARG A 279 -15.54 11.01 11.67
N ASN A 280 -14.75 11.59 10.76
CA ASN A 280 -14.20 12.92 10.93
C ASN A 280 -15.33 13.97 10.95
N PRO A 281 -15.54 14.73 12.04
CA PRO A 281 -16.66 15.68 12.13
C PRO A 281 -16.62 16.79 11.06
N LYS A 282 -15.48 17.00 10.41
CA LYS A 282 -15.27 17.99 9.35
C LYS A 282 -15.26 17.41 7.93
N TRP A 283 -15.62 16.13 7.74
CA TRP A 283 -15.53 15.46 6.44
C TRP A 283 -16.27 16.21 5.31
N ARG A 284 -17.42 16.83 5.59
CA ARG A 284 -18.21 17.61 4.61
C ARG A 284 -17.45 18.84 4.11
N GLU A 285 -16.92 19.60 5.05
CA GLU A 285 -16.15 20.81 4.77
C GLU A 285 -14.87 20.44 4.00
N LEU A 286 -14.20 19.37 4.41
CA LEU A 286 -13.03 18.82 3.71
C LEU A 286 -13.35 18.47 2.26
N PHE A 287 -14.39 17.66 2.01
CA PHE A 287 -14.77 17.28 0.64
C PHE A 287 -15.23 18.48 -0.19
N SER A 288 -15.93 19.43 0.41
CA SER A 288 -16.32 20.67 -0.29
C SER A 288 -15.10 21.47 -0.74
N LYS A 289 -14.09 21.64 0.13
CA LYS A 289 -12.88 22.41 -0.23
C LYS A 289 -12.00 21.66 -1.24
N LEU A 290 -11.86 20.33 -1.11
CA LEU A 290 -11.17 19.50 -2.11
C LEU A 290 -11.89 19.53 -3.47
N THR A 291 -13.22 19.58 -3.48
CA THR A 291 -14.00 19.78 -4.70
C THR A 291 -13.66 21.12 -5.35
N GLY A 292 -13.63 22.21 -4.57
CA GLY A 292 -13.20 23.52 -5.07
C GLY A 292 -11.79 23.50 -5.67
N LEU A 293 -10.84 22.83 -5.01
CA LEU A 293 -9.47 22.64 -5.53
C LEU A 293 -9.44 21.97 -6.91
N ARG A 294 -10.32 20.98 -7.16
CA ARG A 294 -10.40 20.26 -8.44
C ARG A 294 -11.19 21.02 -9.49
N GLU A 295 -12.35 21.55 -9.12
CA GLU A 295 -13.30 22.13 -10.07
C GLU A 295 -12.98 23.60 -10.39
N GLU A 296 -12.45 24.37 -9.44
CA GLU A 296 -12.15 25.79 -9.58
C GLU A 296 -10.67 26.01 -9.94
N GLU A 297 -9.75 25.43 -9.15
CA GLU A 297 -8.30 25.57 -9.38
C GLU A 297 -7.74 24.59 -10.43
N LYS A 298 -8.57 23.66 -10.92
CA LYS A 298 -8.22 22.67 -11.96
C LYS A 298 -7.02 21.78 -11.60
N ILE A 299 -6.76 21.56 -10.32
CA ILE A 299 -5.76 20.60 -9.87
C ILE A 299 -6.34 19.18 -10.01
N PRO A 300 -5.73 18.28 -10.82
CA PRO A 300 -6.24 16.94 -11.04
C PRO A 300 -5.91 16.00 -9.86
N PHE A 301 -6.30 16.42 -8.66
CA PHE A 301 -6.06 15.68 -7.43
C PHE A 301 -7.05 14.51 -7.30
N THR A 302 -6.54 13.38 -6.84
CA THR A 302 -7.33 12.21 -6.44
C THR A 302 -6.84 11.68 -5.10
N PHE A 303 -7.66 10.90 -4.42
CA PHE A 303 -7.22 10.27 -3.18
C PHE A 303 -7.89 8.93 -2.92
N MET A 304 -7.21 8.11 -2.14
CA MET A 304 -7.81 6.96 -1.47
C MET A 304 -8.00 7.24 0.02
N MET A 305 -8.98 6.60 0.64
CA MET A 305 -9.26 6.75 2.07
C MET A 305 -9.71 5.44 2.69
N GLN A 306 -9.67 5.36 4.02
CA GLN A 306 -10.34 4.30 4.76
C GLN A 306 -11.69 4.77 5.32
N SER A 307 -12.70 3.92 5.21
CA SER A 307 -14.06 4.21 5.68
C SER A 307 -14.74 2.96 6.21
N ASP A 308 -15.74 3.13 7.07
CA ASP A 308 -16.61 2.04 7.48
C ASP A 308 -17.76 1.79 6.50
N LEU A 309 -18.28 0.57 6.52
CA LEU A 309 -19.33 0.12 5.59
C LEU A 309 -20.71 0.75 5.89
N ALA A 310 -20.87 1.43 7.03
CA ALA A 310 -22.11 2.12 7.40
C ALA A 310 -22.10 3.61 6.99
N ALA A 311 -21.02 4.11 6.37
CA ALA A 311 -20.86 5.53 6.03
C ALA A 311 -21.95 6.06 5.09
N ARG A 312 -22.48 5.23 4.18
CA ARG A 312 -23.56 5.63 3.25
C ARG A 312 -24.83 6.10 3.96
N LYS A 313 -25.12 5.54 5.13
CA LYS A 313 -26.35 5.81 5.91
C LYS A 313 -26.21 6.98 6.88
N MET A 314 -25.08 7.69 6.83
CA MET A 314 -24.83 8.80 7.73
C MET A 314 -25.72 10.01 7.41
N PRO A 315 -26.08 10.81 8.42
CA PRO A 315 -26.89 12.00 8.22
C PRO A 315 -26.17 13.06 7.36
N GLY A 316 -27.00 13.77 6.58
CA GLY A 316 -26.66 14.95 5.78
C GLY A 316 -26.37 14.70 4.28
N GLY A 317 -26.54 13.47 3.78
CA GLY A 317 -26.37 13.15 2.35
C GLY A 317 -25.36 12.03 2.11
N ASP A 318 -25.28 11.57 0.86
CA ASP A 318 -24.45 10.42 0.49
C ASP A 318 -22.96 10.75 0.60
N PHE A 319 -22.31 10.14 1.59
CA PHE A 319 -20.89 10.32 1.87
C PHE A 319 -20.01 9.98 0.66
N PHE A 320 -20.34 8.92 -0.08
CA PHE A 320 -19.52 8.46 -1.19
C PHE A 320 -19.70 9.32 -2.45
N GLU A 321 -20.87 9.90 -2.66
CA GLU A 321 -21.10 10.85 -3.75
C GLU A 321 -20.26 12.12 -3.57
N LEU A 322 -20.26 12.67 -2.35
CA LEU A 322 -19.43 13.83 -2.01
C LEU A 322 -17.93 13.51 -2.07
N ALA A 323 -17.54 12.30 -1.64
CA ALA A 323 -16.15 11.84 -1.75
C ALA A 323 -15.71 11.71 -3.21
N ALA A 324 -16.54 11.12 -4.08
CA ALA A 324 -16.25 10.97 -5.51
C ALA A 324 -16.02 12.33 -6.17
N ARG A 325 -16.89 13.31 -5.91
CA ARG A 325 -16.75 14.68 -6.43
C ARG A 325 -15.48 15.37 -5.92
N ALA A 326 -15.12 15.13 -4.66
CA ALA A 326 -13.86 15.59 -4.07
C ALA A 326 -12.60 14.92 -4.66
N GLY A 327 -12.75 13.87 -5.47
CA GLY A 327 -11.65 13.14 -6.12
C GLY A 327 -11.31 11.79 -5.49
N CYS A 328 -12.16 11.23 -4.64
CA CYS A 328 -11.95 9.88 -4.13
C CYS A 328 -12.11 8.85 -5.27
N ASN A 329 -11.09 8.02 -5.50
CA ASN A 329 -11.11 6.95 -6.52
C ASN A 329 -11.00 5.54 -5.90
N GLN A 330 -10.68 5.44 -4.61
CA GLN A 330 -10.61 4.17 -3.89
C GLN A 330 -10.98 4.31 -2.41
N VAL A 331 -11.75 3.35 -1.91
CA VAL A 331 -12.05 3.22 -0.47
C VAL A 331 -11.57 1.88 0.05
N PHE A 332 -10.75 1.93 1.10
CA PHE A 332 -10.42 0.78 1.94
C PHE A 332 -11.54 0.58 2.96
N PHE A 333 -12.21 -0.56 2.88
CA PHE A 333 -13.22 -0.99 3.83
C PHE A 333 -12.64 -2.03 4.78
N GLY A 334 -12.70 -1.74 6.07
CA GLY A 334 -12.45 -2.73 7.12
C GLY A 334 -13.60 -3.75 7.19
N VAL A 335 -13.61 -4.71 6.26
CA VAL A 335 -14.61 -5.79 6.19
C VAL A 335 -14.38 -6.77 7.34
N GLU A 336 -13.12 -7.14 7.57
CA GLU A 336 -12.60 -8.09 8.55
C GLU A 336 -13.08 -9.53 8.41
N SER A 337 -14.39 -9.73 8.27
CA SER A 337 -15.00 -11.03 8.01
C SER A 337 -16.35 -10.88 7.33
N VAL A 338 -16.75 -11.83 6.50
CA VAL A 338 -18.15 -11.98 6.05
C VAL A 338 -18.93 -12.98 6.90
N ASN A 339 -18.26 -13.67 7.83
CA ASN A 339 -18.89 -14.50 8.84
C ASN A 339 -19.44 -13.63 10.00
N ARG A 340 -20.76 -13.72 10.22
CA ARG A 340 -21.47 -12.91 11.23
C ARG A 340 -21.05 -13.23 12.66
N GLU A 341 -20.65 -14.46 12.97
CA GLU A 341 -20.19 -14.85 14.32
C GLU A 341 -18.83 -14.20 14.62
N ASN A 342 -17.93 -14.19 13.64
CA ASN A 342 -16.64 -13.50 13.75
C ASN A 342 -16.82 -11.99 13.96
N LEU A 343 -17.67 -11.33 13.16
CA LEU A 343 -17.94 -9.90 13.31
C LEU A 343 -18.48 -9.56 14.70
N ARG A 344 -19.41 -10.37 15.23
CA ARG A 344 -19.95 -10.21 16.60
C ARG A 344 -18.87 -10.43 17.66
N SER A 345 -18.01 -11.42 17.48
CA SER A 345 -16.92 -11.72 18.43
C SER A 345 -15.86 -10.63 18.53
N LYS A 346 -15.82 -9.70 17.56
CA LYS A 346 -14.86 -8.60 17.47
C LYS A 346 -15.49 -7.21 17.60
N ASP A 347 -16.69 -7.12 18.16
CA ASP A 347 -17.42 -5.86 18.38
C ASP A 347 -17.65 -5.04 17.08
N LYS A 348 -17.73 -5.70 15.91
CA LYS A 348 -18.00 -5.05 14.61
C LYS A 348 -19.48 -5.08 14.24
N PHE A 349 -20.33 -4.56 15.12
CA PHE A 349 -21.80 -4.53 14.91
C PHE A 349 -22.25 -3.65 13.75
N GLN A 350 -21.45 -2.64 13.39
CA GLN A 350 -21.70 -1.74 12.25
C GLN A 350 -21.58 -2.44 10.89
N ASN A 351 -20.94 -3.61 10.84
CA ASN A 351 -20.66 -4.35 9.62
C ASN A 351 -21.84 -5.28 9.26
N GLN A 352 -22.70 -4.85 8.34
CA GLN A 352 -23.85 -5.62 7.88
C GLN A 352 -23.60 -6.29 6.52
N VAL A 353 -23.20 -7.57 6.55
CA VAL A 353 -22.75 -8.33 5.36
C VAL A 353 -23.76 -8.33 4.21
N SER A 354 -25.06 -8.35 4.52
CA SER A 354 -26.14 -8.31 3.51
C SER A 354 -26.14 -7.05 2.66
N GLU A 355 -25.47 -5.97 3.09
CA GLU A 355 -25.48 -4.67 2.43
C GLU A 355 -24.22 -4.42 1.58
N TYR A 356 -23.20 -5.29 1.72
CA TYR A 356 -21.90 -5.06 1.11
C TYR A 356 -21.97 -5.02 -0.42
N LYS A 357 -22.73 -5.93 -1.02
CA LYS A 357 -22.88 -6.00 -2.47
C LYS A 357 -23.49 -4.71 -3.03
N ASP A 358 -24.51 -4.18 -2.37
CA ASP A 358 -25.19 -2.95 -2.81
C ASP A 358 -24.31 -1.71 -2.57
N LEU A 359 -23.53 -1.70 -1.48
CA LEU A 359 -22.54 -0.66 -1.22
C LEU A 359 -21.44 -0.66 -2.29
N VAL A 360 -20.87 -1.82 -2.62
CA VAL A 360 -19.82 -1.94 -3.64
C VAL A 360 -20.36 -1.49 -5.00
N ALA A 361 -21.55 -1.94 -5.38
CA ALA A 361 -22.20 -1.51 -6.64
C ALA A 361 -22.45 0.01 -6.67
N HIS A 362 -22.83 0.60 -5.53
CA HIS A 362 -23.00 2.05 -5.39
C HIS A 362 -21.68 2.80 -5.59
N CYS A 363 -20.62 2.39 -4.90
CA CYS A 363 -19.27 2.96 -5.10
C CYS A 363 -18.81 2.84 -6.56
N HIS A 364 -19.03 1.68 -7.20
CA HIS A 364 -18.69 1.48 -8.62
C HIS A 364 -19.43 2.46 -9.54
N SER A 365 -20.71 2.72 -9.27
CA SER A 365 -21.50 3.69 -10.06
C SER A 365 -20.97 5.13 -9.96
N LEU A 366 -20.18 5.43 -8.92
CA LEU A 366 -19.56 6.72 -8.65
C LEU A 366 -18.10 6.81 -9.13
N GLY A 367 -17.56 5.75 -9.76
CA GLY A 367 -16.14 5.72 -10.14
C GLY A 367 -15.18 5.38 -9.00
N ILE A 368 -15.69 4.84 -7.87
CA ILE A 368 -14.88 4.50 -6.70
C ILE A 368 -14.62 2.99 -6.68
N THR A 369 -13.34 2.61 -6.63
CA THR A 369 -12.92 1.22 -6.43
C THR A 369 -12.99 0.83 -4.94
N CYS A 370 -13.37 -0.41 -4.65
CA CYS A 370 -13.54 -0.93 -3.30
C CYS A 370 -12.42 -1.92 -2.95
N HIS A 371 -11.68 -1.63 -1.88
CA HIS A 371 -10.65 -2.51 -1.33
C HIS A 371 -11.14 -3.12 -0.01
N ALA A 372 -11.05 -4.44 0.15
CA ALA A 372 -11.42 -5.13 1.38
C ALA A 372 -10.19 -5.43 2.25
N GLY A 373 -10.16 -4.94 3.49
CA GLY A 373 -9.31 -5.51 4.54
C GLY A 373 -10.00 -6.73 5.17
N TYR A 374 -9.31 -7.87 5.21
CA TYR A 374 -9.88 -9.14 5.68
C TYR A 374 -8.94 -9.84 6.67
N ILE A 375 -9.47 -10.33 7.80
CA ILE A 375 -8.71 -10.99 8.86
C ILE A 375 -9.06 -12.48 8.88
N LEU A 376 -8.03 -13.32 8.90
CA LEU A 376 -8.09 -14.77 9.01
C LEU A 376 -7.64 -15.21 10.40
N GLY A 377 -8.08 -16.41 10.80
CA GLY A 377 -7.75 -16.98 12.11
C GLY A 377 -8.60 -16.38 13.23
N LEU A 378 -9.76 -15.82 12.89
CA LEU A 378 -10.77 -15.41 13.86
C LEU A 378 -11.41 -16.65 14.52
N PRO A 379 -12.04 -16.51 15.71
CA PRO A 379 -12.47 -17.66 16.52
C PRO A 379 -13.39 -18.67 15.82
N PHE A 380 -14.15 -18.25 14.81
CA PHE A 380 -15.09 -19.09 14.07
C PHE A 380 -14.58 -19.51 12.68
N ASP A 381 -13.36 -19.14 12.30
CA ASP A 381 -12.78 -19.52 11.02
C ASP A 381 -12.41 -21.01 10.99
N THR A 382 -12.68 -21.67 9.87
CA THR A 382 -12.10 -22.96 9.47
C THR A 382 -11.47 -22.81 8.08
N PRO A 383 -10.62 -23.74 7.62
CA PRO A 383 -10.07 -23.69 6.26
C PRO A 383 -11.18 -23.60 5.18
N GLU A 384 -12.28 -24.32 5.38
CA GLU A 384 -13.45 -24.31 4.50
C GLU A 384 -14.17 -22.96 4.53
N SER A 385 -14.42 -22.40 5.72
CA SER A 385 -15.12 -21.11 5.83
C SER A 385 -14.31 -19.98 5.19
N ILE A 386 -12.98 -19.96 5.38
CA ILE A 386 -12.10 -18.97 4.75
C ILE A 386 -12.21 -19.03 3.22
N LYS A 387 -12.24 -20.24 2.65
CA LYS A 387 -12.40 -20.44 1.20
C LYS A 387 -13.75 -19.93 0.70
N GLU A 388 -14.82 -20.17 1.44
CA GLU A 388 -16.17 -19.69 1.14
C GLU A 388 -16.28 -18.16 1.26
N ASP A 389 -15.65 -17.60 2.28
CA ASP A 389 -15.57 -16.16 2.53
C ASP A 389 -14.89 -15.42 1.37
N VAL A 390 -13.74 -15.93 0.89
CA VAL A 390 -13.07 -15.36 -0.29
C VAL A 390 -13.96 -15.46 -1.53
N ALA A 391 -14.70 -16.56 -1.70
CA ALA A 391 -15.65 -16.68 -2.80
C ALA A 391 -16.81 -15.68 -2.69
N GLU A 392 -17.22 -15.32 -1.47
CA GLU A 392 -18.24 -14.29 -1.24
C GLU A 392 -17.72 -12.89 -1.58
N LEU A 393 -16.49 -12.54 -1.17
CA LEU A 393 -15.87 -11.27 -1.58
C LEU A 393 -15.80 -11.15 -3.11
N GLN A 394 -15.49 -12.26 -3.80
CA GLN A 394 -15.49 -12.31 -5.26
C GLN A 394 -16.89 -12.10 -5.87
N ARG A 395 -17.94 -12.65 -5.24
CA ARG A 395 -19.34 -12.48 -5.67
C ARG A 395 -19.84 -11.05 -5.44
N MET A 396 -19.37 -10.40 -4.37
CA MET A 396 -19.66 -9.00 -4.06
C MET A 396 -18.91 -8.02 -4.97
N MET A 397 -17.94 -8.49 -5.76
CA MET A 397 -17.14 -7.70 -6.70
C MET A 397 -16.28 -6.61 -6.03
N PHE A 398 -15.69 -6.90 -4.86
CA PHE A 398 -14.58 -6.07 -4.38
C PHE A 398 -13.44 -6.06 -5.41
N ASP A 399 -12.85 -4.90 -5.67
CA ASP A 399 -11.82 -4.73 -6.70
C ASP A 399 -10.45 -5.26 -6.27
N SER A 400 -10.23 -5.29 -4.96
CA SER A 400 -8.99 -5.74 -4.33
C SER A 400 -9.23 -6.17 -2.89
N ALA A 401 -8.36 -7.02 -2.36
CA ALA A 401 -8.41 -7.44 -0.97
C ALA A 401 -7.00 -7.62 -0.39
N SER A 402 -6.79 -7.11 0.82
CA SER A 402 -5.63 -7.42 1.65
C SER A 402 -6.05 -8.41 2.73
N PHE A 403 -5.32 -9.52 2.80
CA PHE A 403 -5.57 -10.58 3.77
C PHE A 403 -4.55 -10.50 4.90
N TYR A 404 -5.01 -10.62 6.13
CA TYR A 404 -4.20 -10.52 7.33
C TYR A 404 -4.45 -11.72 8.24
N ILE A 405 -3.44 -12.18 8.98
CA ILE A 405 -3.61 -13.13 10.07
C ILE A 405 -3.84 -12.37 11.37
N LEU A 406 -4.88 -12.75 12.13
CA LEU A 406 -5.19 -12.18 13.44
C LEU A 406 -3.94 -12.21 14.34
N SER A 407 -3.46 -11.02 14.68
CA SER A 407 -2.27 -10.84 15.50
C SER A 407 -2.61 -10.09 16.79
N PRO A 408 -2.11 -10.53 17.95
CA PRO A 408 -2.34 -9.84 19.21
C PRO A 408 -1.45 -8.61 19.31
N LEU A 409 -1.85 -7.53 18.66
CA LEU A 409 -1.05 -6.30 18.64
C LEU A 409 -1.13 -5.60 20.01
N PRO A 410 0.02 -5.26 20.63
CA PRO A 410 0.09 -4.35 21.78
C PRO A 410 -0.78 -3.11 21.58
N GLY A 411 -1.62 -2.80 22.58
CA GLY A 411 -2.63 -1.75 22.49
C GLY A 411 -4.03 -2.24 22.10
N SER A 412 -4.20 -3.50 21.70
CA SER A 412 -5.52 -4.11 21.48
C SER A 412 -6.07 -4.78 22.74
N LYS A 413 -7.39 -4.95 22.81
CA LYS A 413 -8.02 -5.72 23.90
C LYS A 413 -7.72 -7.21 23.77
N ASP A 414 -7.66 -7.73 22.54
CA ASP A 414 -7.27 -9.12 22.28
C ASP A 414 -5.90 -9.42 22.92
N HIS A 415 -4.90 -8.56 22.69
CA HIS A 415 -3.58 -8.71 23.30
C HIS A 415 -3.63 -8.63 24.83
N GLN A 416 -4.32 -7.62 25.39
CA GLN A 416 -4.44 -7.47 26.85
C GLN A 416 -5.06 -8.72 27.50
N ARG A 417 -6.19 -9.20 26.96
CA ARG A 417 -6.90 -10.37 27.47
C ARG A 417 -6.01 -11.61 27.42
N TRP A 418 -5.41 -11.89 26.26
CA TRP A 418 -4.59 -13.09 26.08
C TRP A 418 -3.29 -13.05 26.90
N TRP A 419 -2.73 -11.86 27.13
CA TRP A 419 -1.60 -11.67 28.05
C TRP A 419 -1.99 -12.01 29.49
N GLN A 420 -3.15 -11.52 29.97
CA GLN A 420 -3.67 -11.82 31.32
C GLN A 420 -3.99 -13.31 31.50
N GLU A 421 -4.55 -13.95 30.46
CA GLU A 421 -4.85 -15.37 30.42
C GLU A 421 -3.59 -16.25 30.33
N LYS A 422 -2.41 -15.66 30.10
CA LYS A 422 -1.17 -16.38 29.80
C LYS A 422 -1.33 -17.34 28.61
N ARG A 423 -2.16 -16.96 27.64
CA ARG A 423 -2.29 -17.69 26.38
C ARG A 423 -0.94 -17.66 25.67
N TRP A 424 -0.59 -18.75 25.00
CA TRP A 424 0.62 -18.77 24.18
C TRP A 424 0.52 -17.70 23.08
N MET A 425 1.52 -16.83 23.07
CA MET A 425 1.79 -15.87 22.01
C MET A 425 3.25 -16.00 21.63
N HIS A 426 3.59 -15.73 20.37
CA HIS A 426 4.98 -15.82 19.92
C HIS A 426 5.87 -14.87 20.72
N GLU A 427 7.02 -15.32 21.19
CA GLU A 427 7.93 -14.51 22.01
C GLU A 427 8.64 -13.41 21.19
N ASP A 428 8.93 -13.72 19.93
CA ASP A 428 9.53 -12.79 19.01
C ASP A 428 8.49 -11.85 18.39
N PHE A 429 8.55 -10.58 18.75
CA PHE A 429 7.68 -9.55 18.19
C PHE A 429 7.79 -9.40 16.67
N ASN A 430 8.89 -9.82 16.03
CA ASN A 430 9.02 -9.80 14.56
C ASN A 430 7.88 -10.58 13.86
N MET A 431 7.29 -11.57 14.53
CA MET A 431 6.19 -12.38 14.03
C MET A 431 4.82 -11.70 14.11
N TYR A 432 4.73 -10.49 14.67
CA TYR A 432 3.47 -9.74 14.84
C TYR A 432 3.26 -8.80 13.65
N ASP A 433 3.43 -9.32 12.45
CA ASP A 433 3.39 -8.57 11.19
C ASP A 433 2.06 -8.75 10.43
N SER A 434 1.07 -9.39 11.07
CA SER A 434 -0.22 -9.73 10.50
C SER A 434 -0.16 -10.63 9.25
N ALA A 435 0.96 -11.33 9.04
CA ALA A 435 1.14 -12.35 8.01
C ALA A 435 1.64 -13.69 8.59
N HIS A 436 2.11 -13.68 9.84
CA HIS A 436 2.52 -14.86 10.59
C HIS A 436 1.54 -15.23 11.71
N VAL A 437 1.59 -16.49 12.13
CA VAL A 437 0.79 -17.00 13.25
C VAL A 437 1.47 -16.64 14.56
N ALA A 438 1.08 -15.51 15.14
CA ALA A 438 1.55 -15.06 16.46
C ALA A 438 0.74 -15.65 17.63
N VAL A 439 -0.42 -16.24 17.36
CA VAL A 439 -1.32 -16.89 18.34
C VAL A 439 -1.95 -18.13 17.72
N LYS A 440 -2.23 -19.17 18.52
CA LYS A 440 -2.89 -20.39 18.02
C LYS A 440 -4.36 -20.09 17.65
N PRO A 441 -4.82 -20.42 16.42
CA PRO A 441 -6.24 -20.30 16.06
C PRO A 441 -7.10 -21.33 16.83
N GLU A 442 -8.40 -21.07 16.95
CA GLU A 442 -9.32 -21.86 17.79
C GLU A 442 -9.81 -23.16 17.12
N ARG A 443 -10.01 -23.14 15.80
CA ARG A 443 -10.71 -24.21 15.05
C ARG A 443 -9.89 -24.81 13.90
N MET A 444 -8.60 -24.53 13.88
CA MET A 444 -7.64 -25.11 12.94
C MET A 444 -6.25 -25.13 13.57
N SER A 445 -5.30 -25.81 12.93
CA SER A 445 -3.89 -25.74 13.27
C SER A 445 -3.22 -24.49 12.68
N SER A 446 -2.06 -24.11 13.19
CA SER A 446 -1.27 -23.02 12.62
C SER A 446 -0.86 -23.27 11.17
N ASP A 447 -0.57 -24.52 10.81
CA ASP A 447 -0.18 -24.90 9.44
C ASP A 447 -1.36 -24.77 8.47
N GLU A 448 -2.56 -25.22 8.89
CA GLU A 448 -3.79 -25.04 8.12
C GLU A 448 -4.12 -23.56 7.91
N LEU A 449 -3.91 -22.71 8.91
CA LEU A 449 -4.10 -21.26 8.78
C LEU A 449 -3.12 -20.63 7.80
N LEU A 450 -1.84 -21.02 7.85
CA LEU A 450 -0.82 -20.53 6.90
C LEU A 450 -1.10 -21.00 5.47
N GLU A 451 -1.57 -22.23 5.29
CA GLU A 451 -2.00 -22.74 3.98
C GLU A 451 -3.24 -21.98 3.48
N ALA A 452 -4.25 -21.81 4.31
CA ALA A 452 -5.45 -21.04 3.99
C ALA A 452 -5.09 -19.60 3.60
N TYR A 453 -4.20 -18.95 4.36
CA TYR A 453 -3.69 -17.60 4.07
C TYR A 453 -3.01 -17.52 2.70
N ARG A 454 -2.18 -18.49 2.30
CA ARG A 454 -1.58 -18.49 0.95
C ARG A 454 -2.64 -18.68 -0.13
N ASN A 455 -3.61 -19.57 0.12
CA ASN A 455 -4.68 -19.89 -0.82
C ASN A 455 -5.63 -18.71 -1.07
N THR A 456 -5.84 -17.80 -0.11
CA THR A 456 -6.71 -16.62 -0.32
C THR A 456 -6.15 -15.69 -1.41
N TRP A 457 -4.84 -15.45 -1.42
CA TRP A 457 -4.17 -14.65 -2.45
C TRP A 457 -4.30 -15.30 -3.85
N GLU A 458 -4.19 -16.62 -3.93
CA GLU A 458 -4.34 -17.35 -5.19
C GLU A 458 -5.79 -17.34 -5.70
N GLN A 459 -6.74 -17.58 -4.80
CA GLN A 459 -8.16 -17.63 -5.10
C GLN A 459 -8.68 -16.26 -5.52
N PHE A 460 -8.46 -15.22 -4.70
CA PHE A 460 -8.93 -13.87 -4.95
C PHE A 460 -8.32 -13.32 -6.24
N TYR A 461 -6.98 -13.33 -6.36
CA TYR A 461 -6.26 -12.86 -7.55
C TYR A 461 -6.11 -13.95 -8.63
N SER A 462 -7.14 -14.76 -8.81
CA SER A 462 -7.23 -15.67 -9.95
C SER A 462 -7.42 -14.86 -11.25
N THR A 463 -6.88 -15.36 -12.36
CA THR A 463 -7.04 -14.70 -13.68
C THR A 463 -8.49 -14.44 -14.02
N ARG A 464 -9.40 -15.36 -13.67
CA ARG A 464 -10.84 -15.21 -13.90
C ARG A 464 -11.40 -14.00 -13.14
N HIS A 465 -11.08 -13.87 -11.86
CA HIS A 465 -11.61 -12.79 -11.04
C HIS A 465 -11.02 -11.42 -11.44
N MET A 466 -9.70 -11.35 -11.70
CA MET A 466 -9.07 -10.12 -12.20
C MET A 466 -9.69 -9.64 -13.53
N VAL A 467 -10.00 -10.56 -14.45
CA VAL A 467 -10.71 -10.21 -15.69
C VAL A 467 -12.12 -9.68 -15.40
N ASN A 468 -12.84 -10.25 -14.44
CA ASN A 468 -14.17 -9.79 -14.08
C ASN A 468 -14.13 -8.37 -13.47
N ILE A 469 -13.15 -8.10 -12.60
CA ILE A 469 -12.93 -6.75 -12.03
C ILE A 469 -12.61 -5.74 -13.14
N LEU A 470 -11.62 -6.03 -13.98
CA LEU A 470 -11.23 -5.10 -15.04
C LEU A 470 -12.31 -4.87 -16.10
N LYS A 471 -13.26 -5.80 -16.26
CA LYS A 471 -14.42 -5.60 -17.13
C LYS A 471 -15.39 -4.53 -16.60
N ILE A 472 -15.49 -4.34 -15.28
CA ILE A 472 -16.25 -3.23 -14.68
C ILE A 472 -15.66 -1.90 -15.16
N TRP A 473 -14.34 -1.79 -15.08
CA TRP A 473 -13.60 -0.56 -15.38
C TRP A 473 -13.17 -0.43 -16.85
N ARG A 474 -13.62 -1.28 -17.76
CA ARG A 474 -13.11 -1.35 -19.15
C ARG A 474 -13.28 -0.05 -19.95
N HIS A 475 -14.19 0.83 -19.52
CA HIS A 475 -14.47 2.13 -20.15
C HIS A 475 -13.88 3.31 -19.36
N ASP A 476 -13.27 3.06 -18.21
CA ASP A 476 -12.53 4.04 -17.41
C ASP A 476 -11.04 3.69 -17.49
N SER A 477 -10.32 4.37 -18.39
CA SER A 477 -8.89 4.08 -18.63
C SER A 477 -8.03 4.28 -17.38
N HIS A 478 -8.38 5.25 -16.53
CA HIS A 478 -7.66 5.55 -15.30
C HIS A 478 -7.82 4.40 -14.30
N CYS A 479 -9.06 4.05 -13.94
CA CYS A 479 -9.33 2.95 -13.01
C CYS A 479 -8.78 1.62 -13.53
N TYR A 480 -8.93 1.36 -14.83
CA TYR A 480 -8.43 0.14 -15.47
C TYR A 480 -6.91 0.00 -15.32
N LYS A 481 -6.14 1.05 -15.67
CA LYS A 481 -4.67 1.03 -15.56
C LYS A 481 -4.23 0.95 -14.11
N GLU A 482 -4.88 1.70 -13.22
CA GLU A 482 -4.58 1.67 -11.79
C GLU A 482 -4.79 0.26 -11.20
N LYS A 483 -5.92 -0.40 -11.49
CA LYS A 483 -6.16 -1.78 -11.00
C LYS A 483 -5.17 -2.78 -11.61
N LEU A 484 -4.79 -2.61 -12.87
CA LEU A 484 -3.78 -3.48 -13.49
C LEU A 484 -2.39 -3.31 -12.85
N ALA A 485 -1.98 -2.08 -12.56
CA ALA A 485 -0.76 -1.79 -11.81
C ALA A 485 -0.83 -2.33 -10.37
N PHE A 486 -1.99 -2.19 -9.72
CA PHE A 486 -2.25 -2.73 -8.39
C PHE A 486 -2.12 -4.26 -8.37
N PHE A 487 -2.70 -4.97 -9.34
CA PHE A 487 -2.53 -6.42 -9.48
C PHE A 487 -1.08 -6.81 -9.69
N MET A 488 -0.31 -6.04 -10.47
CA MET A 488 1.12 -6.28 -10.63
C MET A 488 1.86 -6.20 -9.30
N TRP A 489 1.62 -5.16 -8.51
CA TRP A 489 2.23 -5.00 -7.20
C TRP A 489 1.83 -6.12 -6.23
N TYR A 490 0.53 -6.40 -6.10
CA TYR A 490 0.02 -7.39 -5.15
C TYR A 490 0.48 -8.81 -5.47
N LEU A 491 0.47 -9.20 -6.75
CA LEU A 491 0.96 -10.49 -7.19
C LEU A 491 2.49 -10.60 -7.08
N TYR A 492 3.21 -9.51 -7.34
CA TYR A 492 4.66 -9.45 -7.13
C TYR A 492 5.01 -9.70 -5.65
N ALA A 493 4.39 -8.95 -4.74
CA ALA A 493 4.65 -9.07 -3.31
C ALA A 493 4.27 -10.45 -2.78
N SER A 494 3.03 -10.89 -2.99
CA SER A 494 2.51 -12.13 -2.40
C SER A 494 3.09 -13.40 -3.01
N ARG A 495 3.31 -13.47 -4.33
CA ARG A 495 3.74 -14.71 -5.01
C ARG A 495 5.24 -14.79 -5.26
N ILE A 496 5.89 -13.66 -5.54
CA ILE A 496 7.32 -13.64 -5.90
C ILE A 496 8.18 -13.38 -4.67
N GLU A 497 7.93 -12.29 -3.94
CA GLU A 497 8.69 -11.98 -2.73
C GLU A 497 8.18 -12.74 -1.50
N ARG A 498 6.93 -13.28 -1.55
CA ARG A 498 6.25 -13.93 -0.44
C ARG A 498 6.13 -13.04 0.80
N LEU A 499 5.88 -11.75 0.54
CA LEU A 499 5.67 -10.73 1.56
C LEU A 499 4.24 -10.19 1.42
N HIS A 500 3.69 -9.68 2.52
CA HIS A 500 2.45 -8.91 2.46
C HIS A 500 2.68 -7.64 1.61
N PRO A 501 1.78 -7.27 0.69
CA PRO A 501 1.95 -6.10 -0.18
C PRO A 501 2.31 -4.81 0.57
N MET A 502 1.69 -4.56 1.72
CA MET A 502 1.95 -3.37 2.55
C MET A 502 3.38 -3.29 3.13
N ASN A 503 4.12 -4.40 3.17
CA ASN A 503 5.51 -4.46 3.62
C ASN A 503 6.51 -4.60 2.46
N CYS A 504 6.04 -4.53 1.21
CA CYS A 504 6.85 -4.89 0.04
C CYS A 504 6.81 -3.82 -1.05
N GLY A 505 7.95 -3.18 -1.29
CA GLY A 505 8.22 -2.48 -2.55
C GLY A 505 8.67 -3.42 -3.68
N PHE A 506 9.30 -2.86 -4.71
CA PHE A 506 9.89 -3.65 -5.79
C PHE A 506 11.39 -3.89 -5.58
N TRP A 507 11.81 -5.09 -5.99
CA TRP A 507 13.19 -5.54 -6.00
C TRP A 507 13.84 -5.59 -4.60
N THR A 508 13.58 -6.66 -3.85
CA THR A 508 14.19 -6.80 -2.53
C THR A 508 15.71 -7.01 -2.61
N VAL A 509 16.43 -6.28 -1.77
CA VAL A 509 17.89 -6.26 -1.67
C VAL A 509 18.35 -6.62 -0.27
N ARG A 510 19.53 -7.23 -0.18
CA ARG A 510 20.12 -7.66 1.09
C ARG A 510 21.60 -7.34 1.10
N ARG A 511 22.12 -7.05 2.29
CA ARG A 511 23.55 -6.95 2.58
C ARG A 511 23.90 -8.06 3.55
N ARG A 512 25.00 -8.77 3.28
CA ARG A 512 25.42 -9.95 4.04
C ARG A 512 25.58 -9.68 5.54
N ASN A 513 26.04 -8.48 5.89
CA ASN A 513 26.38 -8.09 7.25
C ASN A 513 25.23 -7.41 8.02
N ASP A 514 24.05 -7.27 7.42
CA ASP A 514 22.90 -6.60 8.05
C ASP A 514 21.94 -7.58 8.73
N ARG A 515 22.38 -8.82 8.96
CA ARG A 515 21.57 -9.86 9.60
C ARG A 515 21.23 -9.48 11.04
N ARG A 516 20.05 -9.91 11.50
CA ARG A 516 19.54 -9.70 12.85
C ARG A 516 20.55 -10.14 13.92
N SER A 517 20.58 -9.41 15.03
CA SER A 517 21.38 -9.80 16.19
C SER A 517 20.99 -11.20 16.67
N GLY A 518 21.99 -11.95 17.16
CA GLY A 518 21.81 -13.35 17.56
C GLY A 518 21.87 -14.39 16.42
N LEU A 519 21.79 -13.97 15.16
CA LEU A 519 22.00 -14.88 14.02
C LEU A 519 23.41 -14.76 13.44
N ALA A 520 24.04 -15.90 13.16
CA ALA A 520 25.38 -15.93 12.57
C ALA A 520 25.39 -15.29 11.17
N HIS A 521 26.42 -14.51 10.86
CA HIS A 521 26.59 -14.02 9.48
C HIS A 521 26.82 -15.17 8.50
N GLU A 522 26.13 -15.14 7.36
CA GLU A 522 26.39 -16.09 6.28
C GLU A 522 27.82 -15.93 5.74
N ALA A 523 28.46 -17.05 5.42
CA ALA A 523 29.72 -17.03 4.69
C ALA A 523 29.51 -16.40 3.29
N MET A 524 30.56 -15.77 2.75
CA MET A 524 30.45 -15.00 1.50
C MET A 524 29.92 -15.84 0.32
N ILE A 525 30.47 -17.04 0.12
CA ILE A 525 30.13 -17.87 -1.04
C ILE A 525 28.67 -18.36 -0.96
N PRO A 526 28.20 -18.98 0.14
CA PRO A 526 26.79 -19.35 0.29
C PRO A 526 25.83 -18.18 0.11
N PHE A 527 26.15 -17.01 0.68
CA PHE A 527 25.32 -15.81 0.55
C PHE A 527 25.11 -15.43 -0.92
N TRP A 528 26.20 -15.29 -1.69
CA TRP A 528 26.09 -14.89 -3.10
C TRP A 528 25.42 -15.96 -3.98
N TRP A 529 25.64 -17.24 -3.68
CA TRP A 529 24.94 -18.34 -4.35
C TRP A 529 23.43 -18.31 -4.10
N ASN A 530 23.02 -18.11 -2.84
CA ASN A 530 21.61 -17.95 -2.47
C ASN A 530 21.01 -16.70 -3.12
N ARG A 531 21.75 -15.59 -3.15
CA ARG A 531 21.31 -14.37 -3.86
C ARG A 531 21.09 -14.62 -5.34
N LEU A 532 21.97 -15.35 -6.02
CA LEU A 532 21.78 -15.70 -7.43
C LEU A 532 20.51 -16.52 -7.64
N LYS A 533 20.27 -17.56 -6.82
CA LYS A 533 19.05 -18.37 -6.89
C LYS A 533 17.77 -17.53 -6.71
N VAL A 534 17.76 -16.65 -5.71
CA VAL A 534 16.62 -15.75 -5.45
C VAL A 534 16.39 -14.81 -6.62
N ILE A 535 17.45 -14.21 -7.18
CA ILE A 535 17.36 -13.33 -8.35
C ILE A 535 16.82 -14.09 -9.57
N THR A 536 17.32 -15.30 -9.84
CA THR A 536 16.83 -16.12 -10.95
C THR A 536 15.36 -16.50 -10.76
N ALA A 537 14.97 -16.97 -9.56
CA ALA A 537 13.59 -17.30 -9.25
C ALA A 537 12.66 -16.08 -9.41
N ARG A 538 13.11 -14.90 -8.99
CA ARG A 538 12.40 -13.63 -9.17
C ARG A 538 12.22 -13.30 -10.65
N LEU A 539 13.27 -13.35 -11.47
CA LEU A 539 13.17 -13.05 -12.90
C LEU A 539 12.19 -14.00 -13.61
N VAL A 540 12.22 -15.29 -13.27
CA VAL A 540 11.24 -16.28 -13.77
C VAL A 540 9.83 -15.96 -13.29
N GLY A 541 9.66 -15.60 -12.02
CA GLY A 541 8.39 -15.19 -11.43
C GLY A 541 7.81 -13.95 -12.11
N MET A 542 8.63 -12.93 -12.35
CA MET A 542 8.26 -11.70 -13.04
C MET A 542 7.85 -11.98 -14.49
N ALA A 543 8.57 -12.85 -15.20
CA ALA A 543 8.18 -13.25 -16.56
C ALA A 543 6.81 -13.95 -16.55
N LYS A 544 6.57 -14.88 -15.62
CA LYS A 544 5.26 -15.53 -15.45
C LYS A 544 4.15 -14.54 -15.13
N LEU A 545 4.42 -13.57 -14.25
CA LEU A 545 3.49 -12.52 -13.86
C LEU A 545 3.14 -11.61 -15.05
N PHE A 546 4.15 -11.13 -15.78
CA PHE A 546 3.96 -10.33 -17.00
C PHE A 546 3.03 -11.04 -17.97
N PHE A 547 3.29 -12.32 -18.22
CA PHE A 547 2.50 -13.15 -19.11
C PHE A 547 1.08 -13.45 -18.61
N GLN A 548 0.88 -13.51 -17.30
CA GLN A 548 -0.44 -13.63 -16.70
C GLN A 548 -1.23 -12.32 -16.86
N LEU A 549 -0.63 -11.17 -16.56
CA LEU A 549 -1.27 -9.86 -16.66
C LEU A 549 -1.57 -9.48 -18.11
N GLU A 550 -0.71 -9.88 -19.05
CA GLU A 550 -0.99 -9.76 -20.47
C GLU A 550 -2.25 -10.56 -20.88
N ASP A 551 -2.40 -11.82 -20.41
CA ASP A 551 -3.62 -12.60 -20.68
C ASP A 551 -4.86 -11.96 -20.05
N VAL A 552 -4.73 -11.44 -18.82
CA VAL A 552 -5.78 -10.66 -18.16
C VAL A 552 -6.17 -9.47 -19.04
N TRP A 553 -5.20 -8.63 -19.41
CA TRP A 553 -5.41 -7.44 -20.24
C TRP A 553 -6.09 -7.76 -21.58
N LEU A 554 -5.61 -8.77 -22.30
CA LEU A 554 -6.20 -9.19 -23.58
C LEU A 554 -7.66 -9.64 -23.44
N ARG A 555 -8.06 -10.15 -22.26
CA ARG A 555 -9.41 -10.66 -21.98
C ARG A 555 -10.35 -9.60 -21.40
N SER A 556 -9.84 -8.53 -20.80
CA SER A 556 -10.63 -7.48 -20.14
C SER A 556 -10.66 -6.15 -20.89
N ARG A 557 -9.69 -5.86 -21.78
CA ARG A 557 -9.62 -4.57 -22.49
C ARG A 557 -10.90 -4.27 -23.28
N ALA A 558 -11.19 -2.98 -23.44
CA ALA A 558 -12.23 -2.53 -24.37
C ALA A 558 -11.99 -3.12 -25.77
N LYS A 559 -13.07 -3.61 -26.37
CA LYS A 559 -13.09 -4.16 -27.73
C LYS A 559 -13.79 -3.16 -28.64
N SER A 560 -13.45 -3.16 -29.93
CA SER A 560 -14.14 -2.31 -30.91
C SER A 560 -15.62 -2.66 -31.00
N LYS A 561 -16.49 -1.70 -31.39
CA LYS A 561 -17.94 -1.93 -31.60
C LYS A 561 -18.24 -3.17 -32.44
N ILE A 562 -17.41 -3.42 -33.46
CA ILE A 562 -17.50 -4.58 -34.34
C ILE A 562 -17.21 -5.88 -33.58
N GLU A 563 -16.14 -5.89 -32.77
CA GLU A 563 -15.76 -7.06 -31.96
C GLU A 563 -16.80 -7.37 -30.87
N GLU A 564 -17.41 -6.34 -30.26
CA GLU A 564 -18.47 -6.50 -29.28
C GLU A 564 -19.75 -7.05 -29.91
N GLY A 565 -20.24 -6.42 -30.99
CA GLY A 565 -21.45 -6.88 -31.70
C GLY A 565 -21.32 -8.31 -32.24
N LEU A 566 -20.15 -8.68 -32.77
CA LEU A 566 -19.87 -10.06 -33.18
C LEU A 566 -19.89 -11.01 -32.01
N PHE A 567 -19.25 -10.64 -30.90
CA PHE A 567 -19.19 -11.48 -29.71
C PHE A 567 -20.59 -11.73 -29.13
N GLU A 568 -21.42 -10.69 -29.00
CA GLU A 568 -22.80 -10.83 -28.53
C GLU A 568 -23.63 -11.75 -29.42
N LEU A 569 -23.58 -11.55 -30.75
CA LEU A 569 -24.29 -12.40 -31.70
C LEU A 569 -23.84 -13.87 -31.61
N ILE A 570 -22.54 -14.10 -31.47
CA ILE A 570 -21.96 -15.45 -31.41
C ILE A 570 -22.31 -16.13 -30.09
N VAL A 571 -22.20 -15.44 -28.96
CA VAL A 571 -22.53 -15.99 -27.63
C VAL A 571 -24.03 -16.28 -27.51
N LYS A 572 -24.90 -15.40 -28.05
CA LYS A 572 -26.35 -15.66 -28.13
C LYS A 572 -26.69 -16.87 -28.98
N THR A 573 -25.91 -17.14 -30.05
CA THR A 573 -26.22 -18.19 -31.02
C THR A 573 -25.55 -19.54 -30.71
N LYS A 574 -24.40 -19.54 -30.01
CA LYS A 574 -23.58 -20.74 -29.81
C LYS A 574 -23.02 -20.79 -28.39
N GLN A 575 -23.62 -21.62 -27.55
CA GLN A 575 -23.13 -21.89 -26.19
C GLN A 575 -21.73 -22.52 -26.23
N GLY A 576 -20.87 -22.12 -25.30
CA GLY A 576 -19.50 -22.63 -25.18
C GLY A 576 -18.46 -21.96 -26.08
N VAL A 577 -18.83 -20.99 -26.91
CA VAL A 577 -17.87 -20.18 -27.67
C VAL A 577 -17.34 -19.05 -26.79
N MET A 578 -16.10 -19.17 -26.34
CA MET A 578 -15.43 -18.13 -25.54
C MET A 578 -14.84 -17.01 -26.38
N ASP A 579 -14.69 -17.24 -27.69
CA ASP A 579 -14.04 -16.32 -28.62
C ASP A 579 -14.62 -16.43 -30.03
N TRP A 580 -14.92 -15.29 -30.69
CA TRP A 580 -15.44 -15.30 -32.06
C TRP A 580 -14.50 -16.00 -33.05
N ARG A 581 -13.20 -16.06 -32.72
CA ARG A 581 -12.18 -16.73 -33.54
C ARG A 581 -12.34 -18.25 -33.62
N ASP A 582 -13.13 -18.85 -32.74
CA ASP A 582 -13.41 -20.30 -32.71
C ASP A 582 -14.45 -20.70 -33.76
N VAL A 583 -15.12 -19.71 -34.34
CA VAL A 583 -16.10 -19.87 -35.40
C VAL A 583 -15.37 -19.97 -36.74
N LYS A 584 -15.79 -20.90 -37.61
CA LYS A 584 -15.24 -21.05 -38.96
C LYS A 584 -15.40 -19.75 -39.75
N GLU A 585 -14.45 -19.42 -40.62
CA GLU A 585 -14.44 -18.14 -41.35
C GLU A 585 -15.74 -17.94 -42.15
N LYS A 586 -16.25 -19.02 -42.76
CA LYS A 586 -17.53 -19.00 -43.50
C LYS A 586 -18.73 -18.67 -42.60
N GLU A 587 -18.75 -19.19 -41.37
CA GLU A 587 -19.78 -18.87 -40.38
C GLU A 587 -19.63 -17.42 -39.88
N LEU A 588 -18.40 -16.95 -39.66
CA LEU A 588 -18.10 -15.57 -39.29
C LEU A 588 -18.61 -14.56 -40.30
N VAL A 589 -18.44 -14.81 -41.61
CA VAL A 589 -19.04 -13.95 -42.65
C VAL A 589 -20.55 -13.81 -42.45
N GLY A 590 -21.23 -14.89 -42.05
CA GLY A 590 -22.65 -14.86 -41.72
C GLY A 590 -22.98 -13.96 -40.53
N TYR A 591 -22.19 -14.03 -39.46
CA TYR A 591 -22.34 -13.13 -38.30
C TYR A 591 -22.04 -11.66 -38.66
N TYR A 592 -21.02 -11.40 -39.49
CA TYR A 592 -20.73 -10.06 -40.01
C TYR A 592 -21.89 -9.50 -40.83
N ARG A 593 -22.57 -10.32 -41.65
CA ARG A 593 -23.77 -9.89 -42.40
C ARG A 593 -24.95 -9.58 -41.49
N LYS A 594 -25.15 -10.38 -40.43
CA LYS A 594 -26.17 -10.09 -39.41
C LYS A 594 -25.87 -8.78 -38.70
N LEU A 595 -24.61 -8.57 -38.30
CA LEU A 595 -24.20 -7.33 -37.66
C LEU A 595 -24.25 -6.11 -38.61
N GLN A 596 -23.98 -6.29 -39.91
CA GLN A 596 -24.12 -5.24 -40.91
C GLN A 596 -25.58 -4.75 -41.04
N ALA A 597 -26.56 -5.61 -40.77
CA ALA A 597 -27.97 -5.20 -40.74
C ALA A 597 -28.29 -4.25 -39.56
N GLU A 598 -27.55 -4.36 -38.46
CA GLU A 598 -27.67 -3.50 -37.28
C GLU A 598 -26.75 -2.27 -37.35
N ILE A 599 -25.59 -2.41 -38.00
CA ILE A 599 -24.57 -1.37 -38.17
C ILE A 599 -24.17 -1.32 -39.66
N PRO A 600 -24.87 -0.52 -40.49
CA PRO A 600 -24.70 -0.49 -41.95
C PRO A 600 -23.29 -0.13 -42.43
N GLU A 601 -22.53 0.58 -41.60
CA GLU A 601 -21.16 1.04 -41.85
C GLU A 601 -20.13 -0.11 -41.87
N ILE A 602 -20.49 -1.29 -41.38
CA ILE A 602 -19.59 -2.44 -41.31
C ILE A 602 -19.40 -3.04 -42.70
N ARG A 603 -18.14 -3.08 -43.16
CA ARG A 603 -17.75 -3.88 -44.33
C ARG A 603 -17.64 -5.36 -43.95
N VAL A 604 -18.44 -6.19 -44.59
CA VAL A 604 -18.38 -7.66 -44.41
C VAL A 604 -17.08 -8.18 -45.03
N PRO A 605 -16.17 -8.76 -44.23
CA PRO A 605 -14.91 -9.28 -44.76
C PRO A 605 -15.15 -10.58 -45.54
N SER A 606 -14.34 -10.82 -46.56
CA SER A 606 -14.33 -12.10 -47.28
C SER A 606 -13.75 -13.23 -46.41
N VAL A 607 -14.02 -14.48 -46.79
CA VAL A 607 -13.43 -15.66 -46.12
C VAL A 607 -11.89 -15.57 -46.12
N VAL A 608 -11.28 -15.13 -47.22
CA VAL A 608 -9.83 -14.95 -47.33
C VAL A 608 -9.32 -13.85 -46.41
N GLN A 609 -10.03 -12.72 -46.30
CA GLN A 609 -9.67 -11.64 -45.40
C GLN A 609 -9.74 -12.07 -43.93
N LEU A 610 -10.77 -12.82 -43.53
CA LEU A 610 -10.87 -13.39 -42.18
C LEU A 610 -9.78 -14.43 -41.93
N TRP A 611 -9.47 -15.27 -42.92
CA TRP A 611 -8.40 -16.26 -42.87
C TRP A 611 -7.03 -15.61 -42.68
N LEU A 612 -6.75 -14.50 -43.37
CA LEU A 612 -5.53 -13.70 -43.21
C LEU A 612 -5.51 -13.00 -41.85
N ARG A 613 -6.62 -12.39 -41.43
CA ARG A 613 -6.73 -11.69 -40.14
C ARG A 613 -6.47 -12.62 -38.95
N LYS A 614 -6.90 -13.89 -39.02
CA LYS A 614 -6.62 -14.91 -38.00
C LYS A 614 -5.15 -15.39 -37.95
N ARG A 615 -4.34 -15.07 -38.96
CA ARG A 615 -2.91 -15.42 -39.07
C ARG A 615 -1.97 -14.20 -38.99
N ASN A 616 -2.50 -12.98 -38.99
CA ASN A 616 -1.69 -11.77 -38.90
C ASN A 616 -1.36 -11.46 -37.42
N PRO A 617 -0.11 -11.62 -36.94
CA PRO A 617 0.26 -11.35 -35.55
C PRO A 617 0.05 -9.91 -35.10
N PHE A 618 -0.02 -8.96 -36.03
CA PHE A 618 -0.25 -7.55 -35.75
C PHE A 618 -1.73 -7.17 -35.67
N ALA A 619 -2.66 -8.08 -36.00
CA ALA A 619 -4.07 -7.77 -35.82
C ALA A 619 -4.40 -7.70 -34.32
N GLN A 620 -5.23 -6.74 -33.92
CA GLN A 620 -5.47 -6.47 -32.50
C GLN A 620 -6.15 -7.61 -31.72
N ALA A 621 -6.56 -8.67 -32.40
CA ALA A 621 -7.57 -9.62 -31.96
C ALA A 621 -7.05 -10.83 -31.18
N PHE A 622 -5.75 -11.04 -30.97
CA PHE A 622 -5.25 -12.29 -30.35
C PHE A 622 -5.33 -12.32 -28.83
N SER A 623 -5.61 -13.49 -28.27
CA SER A 623 -5.50 -13.79 -26.83
C SER A 623 -4.44 -14.87 -26.61
N ARG A 624 -3.80 -14.88 -25.44
CA ARG A 624 -2.78 -15.91 -25.14
C ARG A 624 -3.36 -17.31 -25.12
N THR A 625 -4.60 -17.46 -24.65
CA THR A 625 -5.33 -18.74 -24.72
C THR A 625 -5.44 -19.26 -26.15
N TYR A 626 -5.66 -18.37 -27.13
CA TYR A 626 -5.68 -18.74 -28.54
C TYR A 626 -4.29 -19.18 -29.03
N VAL A 627 -3.22 -18.46 -28.65
CA VAL A 627 -1.85 -18.84 -29.02
C VAL A 627 -1.44 -20.16 -28.37
N ARG A 628 -1.79 -20.40 -27.09
CA ARG A 628 -1.58 -21.69 -26.42
C ARG A 628 -2.36 -22.83 -27.06
N ARG A 629 -3.58 -22.58 -27.53
CA ARG A 629 -4.37 -23.60 -28.23
C ARG A 629 -3.77 -23.94 -29.58
N ILE A 630 -3.31 -22.93 -30.34
CA ILE A 630 -2.45 -23.12 -31.52
C ILE A 630 -1.30 -24.02 -31.10
N TRP A 631 -0.50 -23.61 -30.10
CA TRP A 631 0.66 -24.36 -29.65
C TRP A 631 0.34 -25.81 -29.26
N HIS A 632 -0.74 -26.07 -28.53
CA HIS A 632 -1.17 -27.43 -28.15
C HIS A 632 -1.65 -28.28 -29.34
N HIS A 633 -2.35 -27.67 -30.30
CA HIS A 633 -2.75 -28.35 -31.54
C HIS A 633 -1.52 -28.69 -32.41
N TRP A 634 -0.45 -27.89 -32.31
CA TRP A 634 0.80 -28.06 -33.07
C TRP A 634 1.92 -28.75 -32.30
N TYR A 635 1.81 -28.94 -30.98
CA TYR A 635 2.80 -29.62 -30.14
C TYR A 635 2.97 -31.09 -30.57
N PHE A 636 1.95 -31.68 -31.21
CA PHE A 636 2.04 -32.99 -31.86
C PHE A 636 2.73 -32.96 -33.25
N HIS A 637 3.21 -31.79 -33.68
CA HIS A 637 3.92 -31.54 -34.94
C HIS A 637 5.24 -30.76 -34.70
N LEU A 638 6.08 -31.25 -33.78
CA LEU A 638 7.34 -30.63 -33.33
C LEU A 638 8.33 -30.25 -34.46
N TRP A 639 8.18 -30.83 -35.65
CA TRP A 639 9.12 -30.75 -36.76
C TRP A 639 8.94 -29.54 -37.71
N ASN A 640 8.01 -28.61 -37.44
CA ASN A 640 7.78 -27.46 -38.33
C ASN A 640 8.33 -26.14 -37.73
N PRO A 641 9.56 -25.71 -38.08
CA PRO A 641 10.18 -24.51 -37.51
C PRO A 641 9.46 -23.20 -37.88
N LEU A 642 8.77 -23.14 -39.03
CA LEU A 642 8.00 -21.96 -39.43
C LEU A 642 6.83 -21.70 -38.48
N LYS A 643 6.21 -22.75 -37.94
CA LYS A 643 5.11 -22.64 -36.98
C LYS A 643 5.59 -22.21 -35.59
N TRP A 644 6.81 -22.59 -35.22
CA TRP A 644 7.44 -22.06 -34.01
C TRP A 644 7.69 -20.56 -34.14
N ILE A 645 8.23 -20.11 -35.29
CA ILE A 645 8.43 -18.68 -35.58
C ILE A 645 7.11 -17.93 -35.50
N GLU A 646 6.03 -18.48 -36.08
CA GLU A 646 4.70 -17.88 -36.02
C GLU A 646 4.22 -17.65 -34.57
N VAL A 647 4.29 -18.68 -33.70
CA VAL A 647 3.92 -18.55 -32.28
C VAL A 647 4.78 -17.52 -31.55
N TRP A 648 6.09 -17.54 -31.77
CA TRP A 648 7.02 -16.57 -31.18
C TRP A 648 6.72 -15.13 -31.63
N LEU A 649 6.37 -14.93 -32.90
CA LEU A 649 5.94 -13.62 -33.41
C LEU A 649 4.64 -13.15 -32.75
N PHE A 650 3.64 -14.03 -32.60
CA PHE A 650 2.39 -13.69 -31.91
C PHE A 650 2.61 -13.26 -30.46
N GLU A 651 3.39 -14.04 -29.69
CA GLU A 651 3.70 -13.72 -28.29
C GLU A 651 4.55 -12.45 -28.19
N GLY A 652 5.53 -12.27 -29.09
CA GLY A 652 6.36 -11.07 -29.14
C GLY A 652 5.54 -9.80 -29.41
N VAL A 653 4.62 -9.84 -30.39
CA VAL A 653 3.77 -8.69 -30.72
C VAL A 653 2.79 -8.36 -29.59
N ASN A 654 2.14 -9.36 -28.98
CA ASN A 654 1.27 -9.11 -27.83
C ASN A 654 2.06 -8.49 -26.67
N GLY A 655 3.28 -8.98 -26.41
CA GLY A 655 4.12 -8.48 -25.33
C GLY A 655 4.50 -7.01 -25.54
N ILE A 656 4.89 -6.65 -26.77
CA ILE A 656 5.19 -5.26 -27.13
C ILE A 656 3.96 -4.36 -26.93
N ARG A 657 2.77 -4.80 -27.36
CA ARG A 657 1.53 -4.02 -27.21
C ARG A 657 1.14 -3.84 -25.74
N PHE A 658 1.30 -4.88 -24.93
CA PHE A 658 1.04 -4.79 -23.51
C PHE A 658 2.01 -3.83 -22.82
N LEU A 659 3.31 -3.87 -23.17
CA LEU A 659 4.30 -2.91 -22.69
C LEU A 659 3.95 -1.47 -23.11
N GLN A 660 3.52 -1.26 -24.36
CA GLN A 660 3.06 0.05 -24.83
C GLN A 660 1.84 0.54 -24.03
N HIS A 661 0.90 -0.33 -23.68
CA HIS A 661 -0.24 0.04 -22.85
C HIS A 661 0.15 0.39 -21.40
N LEU A 662 1.08 -0.38 -20.82
CA LEU A 662 1.58 -0.14 -19.46
C LEU A 662 2.44 1.12 -19.35
N LEU A 663 3.27 1.39 -20.37
CA LEU A 663 4.25 2.49 -20.37
C LEU A 663 3.76 3.75 -21.07
N GLY A 664 2.70 3.65 -21.88
CA GLY A 664 2.15 4.75 -22.65
C GLY A 664 1.34 5.70 -21.78
N ASN A 665 1.60 7.00 -21.93
CA ASN A 665 0.69 8.05 -21.51
C ASN A 665 -0.53 8.02 -22.45
N ASP A 666 -1.75 7.97 -21.89
CA ASP A 666 -2.98 8.06 -22.69
C ASP A 666 -3.17 9.51 -23.20
N SER A 667 -2.34 9.93 -24.16
CA SER A 667 -2.62 11.11 -24.98
C SER A 667 -3.37 10.78 -26.27
N ASP A 668 -3.55 9.49 -26.58
CA ASP A 668 -4.13 9.01 -27.86
C ASP A 668 -5.52 8.39 -27.71
N HIS A 669 -6.25 8.72 -26.65
CA HIS A 669 -7.69 8.50 -26.62
C HIS A 669 -8.39 9.81 -26.93
N GLU A 670 -8.95 9.87 -28.14
CA GLU A 670 -9.92 10.86 -28.59
C GLU A 670 -10.80 11.31 -27.42
N SER A 671 -10.82 12.63 -27.23
CA SER A 671 -11.73 13.35 -26.37
C SER A 671 -13.19 12.93 -26.60
N THR A 672 -13.66 11.93 -25.87
CA THR A 672 -15.07 11.83 -25.51
C THR A 672 -15.22 12.54 -24.17
N SER A 673 -15.42 13.85 -24.24
CA SER A 673 -16.01 14.62 -23.15
C SER A 673 -17.35 13.99 -22.79
N PHE A 674 -17.37 13.14 -21.76
CA PHE A 674 -18.61 12.81 -21.08
C PHE A 674 -19.03 14.04 -20.28
N SER A 675 -19.81 14.90 -20.92
CA SER A 675 -20.70 15.82 -20.24
C SER A 675 -21.60 15.03 -19.31
N SER A 676 -21.58 15.40 -18.03
CA SER A 676 -22.58 15.12 -16.98
C SER A 676 -23.95 14.67 -17.53
N PRO A 677 -24.48 13.49 -17.14
CA PRO A 677 -25.90 13.22 -17.26
C PRO A 677 -26.54 13.68 -15.95
N LEU A 678 -27.10 14.88 -15.92
CA LEU A 678 -28.20 15.30 -15.03
C LEU A 678 -28.55 16.77 -15.32
N ARG A 679 -29.47 16.98 -16.27
CA ARG A 679 -30.46 18.04 -16.17
C ARG A 679 -31.82 17.36 -16.20
N MET A 680 -32.42 17.25 -15.03
CA MET A 680 -33.87 17.11 -14.92
C MET A 680 -34.47 18.45 -15.30
N GLU A 681 -35.29 18.48 -16.35
CA GLU A 681 -36.34 19.49 -16.55
C GLU A 681 -37.51 18.76 -17.23
N GLU A 682 -38.65 18.80 -16.51
CA GLU A 682 -40.03 18.34 -16.78
C GLU A 682 -40.32 16.85 -17.01
#